data_AF-A0A7R9Z1Z1-F1
#
_entry.id   AF-A0A7R9Z1Z1-F1
#
_cell.length_a   1.000
_cell.length_b   1.000
_cell.length_c   1.000
_cell.angle_alpha   90.00
_cell.angle_beta   90.00
_cell.angle_gamma   90.00
#
_symmetry.space_group_name_H-M   'P 1'
#
loop_
_entity.id
_entity.type
_entity.pdbx_description
1 polymer ?
#
loop_
_entity_poly.entity_id
_entity_poly.type
_entity_poly.pdbx_seq_one_letter_code
_entity_poly.pdbx_strand_id
1 'polypeptide(L)'
;MGYGASERARYDRVLMYMPEPAGGCAFAGLATFGCVIGYPCNIWMLSTAVHVTVHELMHNYGLAHANAYGGYRSGRWVEDTYGDRACTMGNDPFVCFNAPNAWRLGWADPVATLGAAQLPVGSPTTVELPLALSSTRNFARIEVSTWAGSREHDVFLSYRAPDGDADQLLPGVYIHTMGCDDDDHPVLDDLTGSLNGCETNNTGVLADGGVWVDAALQLRVAVLGMSGGVARVQVCRSDAPCAGEPGTMLTLPSKWYGYPVFQFADPEQGTPVGFWDDAALFRAGASPISRIRAYGFGGMLAGITTTYGRGANERSATHGDDPSAYHSQRHEVVLRDGEKVVRIVVRSRSVTLYQLQFVTDQGRTLELGNCDEAACRNAPQQVVVPPEYAPPGAYLAAPAGIASRLYENAPTRGFLNDLTFWWAAPNPGGRGGTAPAPTPGTDSTTPAPTPVPAPVPVPVPVPSGGNYVLTGGSYAWERPYGGGGSQRVDDAGLFDRSGRLTSLSLVVQAYSSIVQGALLVGLQAAYGDGDNAATWGMSPAEASRTSGFRVVNVGLADGEAVRTIDVKSVGGRAFGNPFDWLEGAVVTTTTGRKVAAGCLEAAFPGCFMQPEITAVVPPSGAAVVGHMFGEYVMLDTRGSNTPYVISHLGWKWAVPTAK
;
A
#
# COMPACT_ATOMS: atom_id res chain seq x y z
N MET A 1 -34.39 18.62 -5.21
CA MET A 1 -35.49 18.96 -4.29
C MET A 1 -34.87 19.53 -3.03
N GLY A 2 -35.07 20.82 -2.73
CA GLY A 2 -34.47 21.44 -1.54
C GLY A 2 -35.54 21.68 -0.48
N TYR A 3 -35.50 20.93 0.62
CA TYR A 3 -36.16 21.36 1.85
C TYR A 3 -35.53 22.69 2.29
N GLY A 4 -36.38 23.68 2.61
CA GLY A 4 -35.93 25.00 3.06
C GLY A 4 -35.08 24.88 4.33
N ALA A 5 -34.13 25.80 4.52
CA ALA A 5 -33.24 25.79 5.69
C ALA A 5 -33.98 25.73 7.03
N SER A 6 -35.22 26.24 7.09
CA SER A 6 -36.10 26.20 8.27
C SER A 6 -36.71 24.82 8.57
N GLU A 7 -36.88 23.94 7.59
CA GLU A 7 -37.37 22.57 7.82
C GLU A 7 -36.24 21.63 8.26
N ARG A 8 -35.01 21.85 7.78
CA ARG A 8 -33.84 21.06 8.21
C ARG A 8 -33.46 21.28 9.67
N ALA A 9 -33.72 22.48 10.20
CA ALA A 9 -33.46 22.80 11.61
C ALA A 9 -34.37 22.05 12.61
N ARG A 10 -35.38 21.31 12.14
CA ARG A 10 -36.30 20.56 13.02
C ARG A 10 -35.87 19.13 13.31
N TYR A 11 -34.92 18.60 12.56
CA TYR A 11 -34.54 17.18 12.64
C TYR A 11 -33.04 17.07 12.84
N ASP A 12 -32.64 16.37 13.89
CA ASP A 12 -31.22 16.13 14.18
C ASP A 12 -30.60 15.14 13.18
N ARG A 13 -31.42 14.26 12.59
CA ARG A 13 -31.01 13.24 11.60
C ARG A 13 -31.88 13.34 10.37
N VAL A 14 -31.26 13.46 9.20
CA VAL A 14 -31.96 13.65 7.91
C VAL A 14 -31.52 12.56 6.93
N LEU A 15 -32.46 11.67 6.61
CA LEU A 15 -32.28 10.66 5.56
C LEU A 15 -32.83 11.19 4.23
N MET A 16 -31.95 11.38 3.26
CA MET A 16 -32.32 11.79 1.90
C MET A 16 -32.26 10.59 0.96
N TYR A 17 -33.43 10.08 0.58
CA TYR A 17 -33.54 9.05 -0.45
C TYR A 17 -33.60 9.71 -1.83
N MET A 18 -32.59 9.49 -2.65
CA MET A 18 -32.58 9.93 -4.04
C MET A 18 -33.14 8.79 -4.89
N PRO A 19 -34.25 8.97 -5.61
CA PRO A 19 -34.75 7.94 -6.50
C PRO A 19 -33.66 7.59 -7.53
N GLU A 20 -33.41 6.29 -7.68
CA GLU A 20 -32.37 5.74 -8.55
C GLU A 20 -32.48 6.37 -9.96
N PRO A 21 -31.52 7.18 -10.41
CA PRO A 21 -31.54 7.69 -11.77
C PRO A 21 -31.39 6.48 -12.69
N ALA A 22 -32.20 6.43 -13.76
CA ALA A 22 -32.25 5.33 -14.73
C ALA A 22 -30.96 5.13 -15.57
N GLY A 23 -29.77 5.48 -15.04
CA GLY A 23 -28.48 5.20 -15.64
C GLY A 23 -27.33 5.95 -14.97
N GLY A 24 -26.39 5.21 -14.38
CA GLY A 24 -24.96 5.51 -14.56
C GLY A 24 -24.16 6.13 -13.40
N CYS A 25 -24.71 6.38 -12.21
CA CYS A 25 -23.88 6.81 -11.07
C CYS A 25 -23.41 5.59 -10.27
N ALA A 26 -22.09 5.35 -10.17
CA ALA A 26 -21.47 4.28 -9.37
C ALA A 26 -21.54 4.53 -7.84
N PHE A 27 -22.51 5.32 -7.40
CA PHE A 27 -22.65 5.83 -6.05
C PHE A 27 -23.82 5.12 -5.36
N ALA A 28 -23.57 4.39 -4.28
CA ALA A 28 -24.63 3.70 -3.54
C ALA A 28 -25.19 4.55 -2.39
N GLY A 29 -24.30 5.23 -1.66
CA GLY A 29 -24.64 6.07 -0.52
C GLY A 29 -23.45 6.95 -0.07
N LEU A 30 -23.77 7.97 0.73
CA LEU A 30 -22.83 8.82 1.46
C LEU A 30 -23.48 9.23 2.76
N ALA A 31 -22.68 9.37 3.81
CA ALA A 31 -23.14 9.90 5.07
C ALA A 31 -22.11 10.83 5.70
N THR A 32 -22.59 11.74 6.53
CA THR A 32 -21.72 12.53 7.42
C THR A 32 -21.18 11.64 8.53
N PHE A 33 -19.90 11.81 8.87
CA PHE A 33 -19.28 11.19 10.02
C PHE A 33 -19.74 11.86 11.32
N GLY A 34 -20.49 11.11 12.11
CA GLY A 34 -21.11 11.61 13.33
C GLY A 34 -22.12 12.74 13.07
N CYS A 35 -22.55 13.34 14.17
CA CYS A 35 -23.42 14.51 14.20
C CYS A 35 -22.59 15.71 14.66
N VAL A 36 -21.86 16.33 13.73
CA VAL A 36 -21.04 17.51 14.05
C VAL A 36 -21.96 18.65 14.51
N ILE A 37 -21.69 19.23 15.68
CA ILE A 37 -22.49 20.32 16.24
C ILE A 37 -22.63 21.45 15.22
N GLY A 38 -23.87 21.78 14.84
CA GLY A 38 -24.18 22.81 13.84
C GLY A 38 -24.44 22.29 12.41
N TYR A 39 -24.23 21.00 12.15
CA TYR A 39 -24.58 20.34 10.89
C TYR A 39 -25.53 19.17 11.13
N PRO A 40 -26.61 19.03 10.34
CA PRO A 40 -27.49 17.86 10.47
C PRO A 40 -26.73 16.59 10.09
N CYS A 41 -26.99 15.49 10.79
CA CYS A 41 -26.43 14.18 10.42
C CYS A 41 -27.19 13.73 9.17
N ASN A 42 -26.54 13.88 8.01
CA ASN A 42 -27.15 13.63 6.71
C ASN A 42 -26.70 12.28 6.21
N ILE A 43 -27.63 11.59 5.57
CA ILE A 43 -27.38 10.40 4.79
C ILE A 43 -28.01 10.64 3.42
N TRP A 44 -27.24 10.43 2.35
CA TRP A 44 -27.67 10.46 0.96
C TRP A 44 -27.61 9.04 0.44
N MET A 45 -28.76 8.46 0.07
CA MET A 45 -28.82 7.10 -0.47
C MET A 45 -29.34 7.12 -1.91
N LEU A 46 -28.69 6.34 -2.77
CA LEU A 46 -29.20 5.96 -4.09
C LEU A 46 -29.82 4.55 -4.05
N SER A 47 -29.22 3.66 -3.27
CA SER A 47 -29.64 2.28 -3.11
C SER A 47 -30.60 2.10 -1.93
N THR A 48 -31.65 1.28 -2.11
CA THR A 48 -32.48 0.76 -1.01
C THR A 48 -31.93 -0.53 -0.40
N ALA A 49 -30.78 -1.02 -0.88
CA ALA A 49 -30.21 -2.24 -0.34
C ALA A 49 -29.94 -2.05 1.16
N VAL A 50 -30.40 -3.02 1.96
CA VAL A 50 -30.36 -2.95 3.43
C VAL A 50 -28.94 -2.69 3.91
N HIS A 51 -27.94 -3.31 3.29
CA HIS A 51 -26.55 -3.10 3.67
C HIS A 51 -26.05 -1.67 3.46
N VAL A 52 -26.36 -1.03 2.33
CA VAL A 52 -25.99 0.37 2.06
C VAL A 52 -26.65 1.25 3.11
N THR A 53 -27.95 1.02 3.37
CA THR A 53 -28.67 1.79 4.38
C THR A 53 -28.03 1.66 5.77
N VAL A 54 -27.65 0.45 6.18
CA VAL A 54 -27.00 0.22 7.47
C VAL A 54 -25.59 0.82 7.50
N HIS A 55 -24.81 0.64 6.43
CA HIS A 55 -23.46 1.20 6.26
C HIS A 55 -23.46 2.72 6.42
N GLU A 56 -24.30 3.40 5.64
CA GLU A 56 -24.41 4.86 5.70
C GLU A 56 -24.96 5.35 7.03
N LEU A 57 -25.93 4.63 7.61
CA LEU A 57 -26.44 4.95 8.93
C LEU A 57 -25.35 4.88 9.99
N MET A 58 -24.42 3.94 9.89
CA MET A 58 -23.34 3.78 10.87
C MET A 58 -22.29 4.88 10.83
N HIS A 59 -22.08 5.53 9.69
CA HIS A 59 -21.27 6.76 9.66
C HIS A 59 -21.86 7.85 10.55
N ASN A 60 -23.19 7.98 10.65
CA ASN A 60 -23.83 8.92 11.57
C ASN A 60 -23.67 8.51 13.05
N TYR A 61 -23.35 7.24 13.33
CA TYR A 61 -22.93 6.76 14.66
C TYR A 61 -21.41 6.89 14.89
N GLY A 62 -20.71 7.58 13.99
CA GLY A 62 -19.28 7.89 14.11
C GLY A 62 -18.35 6.80 13.57
N LEU A 63 -18.88 5.70 13.03
CA LEU A 63 -18.04 4.63 12.50
C LEU A 63 -17.38 5.06 11.19
N ALA A 64 -16.10 4.72 11.06
CA ALA A 64 -15.39 4.81 9.79
C ALA A 64 -15.50 3.51 9.01
N HIS A 65 -14.98 3.52 7.79
CA HIS A 65 -14.91 2.29 7.03
C HIS A 65 -14.05 1.24 7.76
N ALA A 66 -14.34 -0.02 7.48
CA ALA A 66 -13.52 -1.12 7.92
C ALA A 66 -12.54 -1.48 6.79
N ASN A 67 -11.33 -1.00 6.98
CA ASN A 67 -10.26 -1.12 6.03
C ASN A 67 -9.62 -2.50 6.16
N ALA A 68 -9.06 -2.98 5.04
CA ALA A 68 -8.03 -4.01 5.09
C ALA A 68 -6.83 -3.54 4.29
N TYR A 69 -5.67 -4.09 4.59
CA TYR A 69 -4.50 -3.89 3.73
C TYR A 69 -4.77 -4.54 2.37
N GLY A 70 -5.22 -3.72 1.41
CA GLY A 70 -5.77 -4.06 0.10
C GLY A 70 -4.75 -4.58 -0.92
N GLY A 71 -3.67 -5.20 -0.44
CA GLY A 71 -2.53 -5.59 -1.26
C GLY A 71 -1.59 -4.43 -1.60
N TYR A 72 -0.48 -4.79 -2.21
CA TYR A 72 0.61 -3.87 -2.52
C TYR A 72 0.51 -3.37 -3.96
N ARG A 73 -0.10 -2.21 -4.22
CA ARG A 73 -0.17 -1.65 -5.58
C ARG A 73 0.97 -0.65 -5.82
N SER A 74 1.66 -0.79 -6.96
CA SER A 74 2.64 0.20 -7.44
C SER A 74 3.76 0.57 -6.46
N GLY A 75 4.22 -0.37 -5.62
CA GLY A 75 5.28 -0.07 -4.66
C GLY A 75 4.80 0.49 -3.31
N ARG A 76 3.48 0.56 -3.06
CA ARG A 76 2.89 1.02 -1.80
C ARG A 76 1.79 0.06 -1.35
N TRP A 77 1.66 -0.16 -0.05
CA TRP A 77 0.45 -0.77 0.50
C TRP A 77 -0.70 0.20 0.28
N VAL A 78 -1.68 -0.21 -0.54
CA VAL A 78 -2.90 0.57 -0.73
C VAL A 78 -3.91 0.04 0.27
N GLU A 79 -4.28 0.91 1.19
CA GLU A 79 -5.40 0.68 2.07
C GLU A 79 -6.66 0.57 1.22
N ASP A 80 -7.31 -0.58 1.29
CA ASP A 80 -8.65 -0.73 0.74
C ASP A 80 -9.59 -0.32 1.86
N THR A 81 -10.14 0.88 1.73
CA THR A 81 -11.04 1.43 2.75
C THR A 81 -12.26 0.55 2.97
N TYR A 82 -12.60 -0.31 2.01
CA TYR A 82 -13.69 -1.27 2.13
C TYR A 82 -13.19 -2.72 2.15
N GLY A 83 -11.93 -2.92 2.53
CA GLY A 83 -11.26 -4.21 2.38
C GLY A 83 -11.67 -5.24 3.43
N ASP A 84 -12.17 -4.82 4.59
CA ASP A 84 -12.60 -5.74 5.66
C ASP A 84 -14.03 -6.24 5.42
N ARG A 85 -14.15 -7.21 4.52
CA ARG A 85 -15.43 -7.90 4.27
C ARG A 85 -15.99 -8.61 5.50
N ALA A 86 -15.27 -8.65 6.63
CA ALA A 86 -15.83 -9.12 7.89
C ALA A 86 -16.72 -8.09 8.58
N CYS A 87 -16.86 -6.89 8.04
CA CYS A 87 -17.61 -5.82 8.66
C CYS A 87 -18.59 -5.19 7.68
N THR A 88 -19.77 -4.79 8.16
CA THR A 88 -20.71 -3.99 7.36
C THR A 88 -20.06 -2.70 6.83
N MET A 89 -19.09 -2.15 7.58
CA MET A 89 -18.29 -0.98 7.18
C MET A 89 -17.20 -1.30 6.15
N GLY A 90 -16.96 -2.57 5.82
CA GLY A 90 -16.03 -3.02 4.77
C GLY A 90 -16.77 -3.63 3.57
N ASN A 91 -17.92 -3.05 3.24
CA ASN A 91 -18.71 -3.34 2.03
C ASN A 91 -19.24 -4.78 1.88
N ASP A 92 -19.37 -5.52 2.98
CA ASP A 92 -20.06 -6.82 2.97
C ASP A 92 -21.50 -6.69 3.50
N PRO A 93 -22.51 -7.16 2.72
CA PRO A 93 -23.90 -6.84 3.01
C PRO A 93 -24.55 -7.56 4.19
N PHE A 94 -23.99 -8.67 4.67
CA PHE A 94 -24.70 -9.57 5.61
C PHE A 94 -23.86 -10.03 6.80
N VAL A 95 -22.80 -9.30 7.12
CA VAL A 95 -21.90 -9.63 8.24
C VAL A 95 -22.13 -8.71 9.45
N CYS A 96 -21.86 -9.22 10.65
CA CYS A 96 -21.81 -8.39 11.86
C CYS A 96 -20.61 -7.42 11.84
N PHE A 97 -20.72 -6.29 12.53
CA PHE A 97 -19.60 -5.36 12.73
C PHE A 97 -18.36 -6.07 13.28
N ASN A 98 -17.17 -5.70 12.79
CA ASN A 98 -15.91 -6.11 13.39
C ASN A 98 -15.83 -5.69 14.86
N ALA A 99 -14.96 -6.34 15.64
CA ALA A 99 -14.84 -6.13 17.07
C ALA A 99 -14.67 -4.64 17.47
N PRO A 100 -13.76 -3.86 16.85
CA PRO A 100 -13.61 -2.45 17.21
C PRO A 100 -14.87 -1.62 16.90
N ASN A 101 -15.53 -1.82 15.76
CA ASN A 101 -16.78 -1.09 15.46
C ASN A 101 -17.92 -1.49 16.39
N ALA A 102 -18.09 -2.79 16.70
CA ALA A 102 -19.09 -3.26 17.65
C ALA A 102 -18.86 -2.73 19.07
N TRP A 103 -17.60 -2.62 19.49
CA TRP A 103 -17.20 -2.04 20.78
C TRP A 103 -17.50 -0.54 20.85
N ARG A 104 -17.17 0.23 19.80
CA ARG A 104 -17.46 1.66 19.73
C ARG A 104 -18.95 1.97 19.80
N LEU A 105 -19.78 1.10 19.22
CA LEU A 105 -21.24 1.19 19.31
C LEU A 105 -21.81 0.76 20.67
N GLY A 106 -20.99 0.17 21.55
CA GLY A 106 -21.44 -0.45 22.80
C GLY A 106 -22.32 -1.69 22.57
N TRP A 107 -22.20 -2.34 21.41
CA TRP A 107 -22.98 -3.55 21.06
C TRP A 107 -22.26 -4.83 21.45
N ALA A 108 -20.94 -4.76 21.63
CA ALA A 108 -20.14 -5.85 22.12
C ALA A 108 -19.12 -5.36 23.15
N ASP A 109 -18.79 -6.23 24.10
CA ASP A 109 -17.86 -5.97 25.20
C ASP A 109 -16.68 -6.94 25.16
N PRO A 110 -15.50 -6.54 25.65
CA PRO A 110 -14.38 -7.46 25.72
C PRO A 110 -14.64 -8.58 26.74
N VAL A 111 -14.22 -9.81 26.41
CA VAL A 111 -14.05 -10.89 27.39
C VAL A 111 -12.86 -10.60 28.31
N ALA A 112 -11.84 -9.93 27.78
CA ALA A 112 -10.65 -9.48 28.49
C ALA A 112 -10.10 -8.19 27.87
N THR A 113 -9.64 -7.27 28.73
CA THR A 113 -8.84 -6.11 28.36
C THR A 113 -7.43 -6.32 28.87
N LEU A 114 -6.45 -6.35 27.97
CA LEU A 114 -5.08 -6.74 28.25
C LEU A 114 -4.13 -5.56 28.02
N GLY A 115 -3.61 -4.98 29.10
CA GLY A 115 -2.57 -3.96 29.08
C GLY A 115 -1.21 -4.50 29.57
N ALA A 116 -0.25 -3.60 29.78
CA ALA A 116 1.09 -3.94 30.26
C ALA A 116 1.11 -4.71 31.60
N ALA A 117 0.10 -4.50 32.46
CA ALA A 117 -0.01 -5.20 33.74
C ALA A 117 -0.47 -6.66 33.59
N GLN A 118 -1.34 -6.94 32.61
CA GLN A 118 -1.87 -8.27 32.31
C GLN A 118 -1.00 -9.06 31.32
N LEU A 119 -0.10 -8.36 30.61
CA LEU A 119 0.87 -8.93 29.67
C LEU A 119 2.31 -8.55 30.06
N PRO A 120 2.87 -9.13 31.13
CA PRO A 120 4.30 -9.00 31.41
C PRO A 120 5.14 -9.50 30.23
N VAL A 121 6.27 -8.84 29.97
CA VAL A 121 7.13 -9.18 28.83
C VAL A 121 7.53 -10.65 28.86
N GLY A 122 7.33 -11.36 27.75
CA GLY A 122 7.66 -12.78 27.59
C GLY A 122 6.77 -13.77 28.35
N SER A 123 5.80 -13.30 29.13
CA SER A 123 4.84 -14.13 29.87
C SER A 123 3.49 -14.13 29.15
N PRO A 124 3.07 -15.26 28.56
CA PRO A 124 1.82 -15.29 27.82
C PRO A 124 0.60 -15.37 28.73
N THR A 125 -0.51 -14.79 28.26
CA THR A 125 -1.84 -14.88 28.84
C THR A 125 -2.76 -15.61 27.87
N THR A 126 -3.54 -16.58 28.33
CA THR A 126 -4.53 -17.27 27.50
C THR A 126 -5.93 -16.68 27.72
N VAL A 127 -6.64 -16.42 26.64
CA VAL A 127 -8.01 -15.92 26.61
C VAL A 127 -8.88 -16.88 25.80
N GLU A 128 -10.11 -17.11 26.26
CA GLU A 128 -11.13 -17.84 25.51
C GLU A 128 -12.05 -16.84 24.81
N LEU A 129 -12.12 -16.92 23.48
CA LEU A 129 -12.94 -16.06 22.64
C LEU A 129 -14.17 -16.84 22.16
N PRO A 130 -15.37 -16.56 22.69
CA PRO A 130 -16.61 -17.08 22.13
C PRO A 130 -16.80 -16.64 20.69
N LEU A 131 -17.48 -17.47 19.90
CA LEU A 131 -17.88 -17.15 18.53
C LEU A 131 -18.69 -15.85 18.52
N ALA A 132 -18.34 -14.92 17.63
CA ALA A 132 -18.92 -13.58 17.60
C ALA A 132 -20.45 -13.57 17.51
N LEU A 133 -21.03 -14.52 16.77
CA LEU A 133 -22.48 -14.69 16.61
C LEU A 133 -23.19 -15.24 17.87
N SER A 134 -22.44 -15.82 18.81
CA SER A 134 -22.99 -16.51 19.98
C SER A 134 -23.00 -15.69 21.27
N SER A 135 -22.26 -14.57 21.32
CA SER A 135 -22.06 -13.77 22.53
C SER A 135 -21.80 -12.31 22.17
N THR A 136 -22.35 -11.38 22.95
CA THR A 136 -21.94 -9.96 22.90
C THR A 136 -20.63 -9.72 23.62
N ARG A 137 -20.14 -10.69 24.42
CA ARG A 137 -18.78 -10.72 24.96
C ARG A 137 -17.94 -11.71 24.18
N ASN A 138 -17.33 -11.27 23.08
CA ASN A 138 -16.77 -12.17 22.06
C ASN A 138 -15.38 -11.76 21.52
N PHE A 139 -14.76 -10.74 22.08
CA PHE A 139 -13.42 -10.31 21.66
C PHE A 139 -12.51 -10.01 22.86
N ALA A 140 -11.20 -10.08 22.66
CA ALA A 140 -10.22 -9.49 23.57
C ALA A 140 -9.74 -8.15 23.02
N ARG A 141 -9.59 -7.15 23.89
CA ARG A 141 -8.98 -5.85 23.57
C ARG A 141 -7.59 -5.80 24.19
N ILE A 142 -6.60 -5.39 23.42
CA ILE A 142 -5.20 -5.31 23.82
C ILE A 142 -4.79 -3.85 23.72
N GLU A 143 -4.53 -3.23 24.87
CA GLU A 143 -4.23 -1.80 24.99
C GLU A 143 -2.72 -1.57 24.82
N VAL A 144 -2.25 -1.64 23.56
CA VAL A 144 -0.82 -1.57 23.22
C VAL A 144 -0.19 -0.24 23.62
N SER A 145 -0.99 0.83 23.66
CA SER A 145 -0.61 2.16 24.15
C SER A 145 -0.03 2.14 25.57
N THR A 146 -0.36 1.12 26.38
CA THR A 146 0.17 0.97 27.75
C THR A 146 1.64 0.54 27.80
N TRP A 147 2.28 0.18 26.68
CA TRP A 147 3.72 -0.09 26.63
C TRP A 147 4.47 0.36 25.37
N ALA A 148 3.83 0.47 24.21
CA ALA A 148 4.52 0.76 22.95
C ALA A 148 4.75 2.27 22.72
N GLY A 149 4.29 3.15 23.63
CA GLY A 149 4.60 4.58 23.61
C GLY A 149 3.98 5.39 22.46
N SER A 150 3.40 4.74 21.45
CA SER A 150 2.61 5.36 20.39
C SER A 150 1.12 5.33 20.77
N ARG A 151 0.49 6.51 20.75
CA ARG A 151 -0.94 6.68 20.42
C ARG A 151 -1.08 6.08 19.00
N GLU A 152 -1.99 5.18 18.61
CA GLU A 152 -3.37 4.93 18.99
C GLU A 152 -3.80 3.44 18.85
N HIS A 153 -2.90 2.47 18.68
CA HIS A 153 -3.35 1.14 18.23
C HIS A 153 -3.79 0.19 19.33
N ASP A 154 -5.08 0.18 19.64
CA ASP A 154 -5.67 -0.99 20.29
C ASP A 154 -5.76 -2.15 19.29
N VAL A 155 -5.40 -3.36 19.74
CA VAL A 155 -5.57 -4.59 18.96
C VAL A 155 -6.77 -5.36 19.49
N PHE A 156 -7.66 -5.77 18.59
CA PHE A 156 -8.86 -6.54 18.90
C PHE A 156 -8.75 -7.94 18.31
N LEU A 157 -8.98 -8.95 19.14
CA LEU A 157 -9.00 -10.36 18.73
C LEU A 157 -10.43 -10.89 18.83
N SER A 158 -11.02 -11.33 17.72
CA SER A 158 -12.38 -11.88 17.72
C SER A 158 -12.47 -13.20 16.96
N TYR A 159 -13.12 -14.20 17.55
CA TYR A 159 -13.35 -15.47 16.87
C TYR A 159 -14.59 -15.40 15.99
N ARG A 160 -14.43 -15.68 14.70
CA ARG A 160 -15.50 -15.72 13.71
C ARG A 160 -15.52 -17.08 13.01
N ALA A 161 -16.71 -17.48 12.62
CA ALA A 161 -16.96 -18.62 11.77
C ALA A 161 -18.01 -18.20 10.74
N PRO A 162 -17.89 -18.65 9.48
CA PRO A 162 -18.84 -18.31 8.45
C PRO A 162 -20.25 -18.78 8.82
N ASP A 163 -21.23 -17.90 8.64
CA ASP A 163 -22.65 -18.21 8.68
C ASP A 163 -23.21 -18.41 7.25
N GLY A 164 -22.98 -19.61 6.69
CA GLY A 164 -23.56 -20.02 5.40
C GLY A 164 -23.09 -19.23 4.18
N ASP A 165 -23.95 -19.16 3.13
CA ASP A 165 -23.61 -18.61 1.80
C ASP A 165 -23.32 -17.09 1.77
N ALA A 166 -23.72 -16.37 2.81
CA ALA A 166 -23.62 -14.90 2.87
C ALA A 166 -22.31 -14.42 3.51
N ASP A 167 -21.74 -15.21 4.42
CA ASP A 167 -20.52 -14.88 5.13
C ASP A 167 -19.35 -15.66 4.51
N GLN A 168 -18.70 -15.07 3.48
CA GLN A 168 -17.56 -15.69 2.79
C GLN A 168 -16.26 -15.69 3.61
N LEU A 169 -16.35 -15.36 4.90
CA LEU A 169 -15.22 -15.29 5.79
C LEU A 169 -14.65 -16.67 6.11
N LEU A 170 -13.33 -16.69 6.32
CA LEU A 170 -12.66 -17.88 6.78
C LEU A 170 -12.90 -18.05 8.29
N PRO A 171 -13.23 -19.25 8.78
CA PRO A 171 -13.29 -19.49 10.22
C PRO A 171 -11.92 -19.24 10.83
N GLY A 172 -11.86 -18.40 11.87
CA GLY A 172 -10.60 -18.02 12.49
C GLY A 172 -10.71 -16.89 13.50
N VAL A 173 -9.58 -16.60 14.13
CA VAL A 173 -9.41 -15.45 15.01
C VAL A 173 -8.96 -14.27 14.17
N TYR A 174 -9.85 -13.31 14.00
CA TYR A 174 -9.59 -12.06 13.29
C TYR A 174 -8.84 -11.10 14.20
N ILE A 175 -7.84 -10.43 13.63
CA ILE A 175 -7.02 -9.42 14.29
C ILE A 175 -7.35 -8.09 13.63
N HIS A 176 -7.90 -7.17 14.42
CA HIS A 176 -8.15 -5.80 13.98
C HIS A 176 -7.29 -4.84 14.78
N THR A 177 -6.82 -3.79 14.13
CA THR A 177 -6.27 -2.62 14.78
C THR A 177 -7.27 -1.49 14.66
N MET A 178 -7.25 -0.57 15.61
CA MET A 178 -8.00 0.68 15.54
C MET A 178 -6.99 1.81 15.67
N GLY A 179 -6.89 2.66 14.66
CA GLY A 179 -6.11 3.90 14.71
C GLY A 179 -7.06 5.07 14.65
N CYS A 180 -6.90 6.04 15.53
CA CYS A 180 -7.61 7.31 15.45
C CYS A 180 -6.59 8.32 14.99
N ASP A 181 -6.60 8.70 13.71
CA ASP A 181 -5.68 9.76 13.27
C ASP A 181 -6.11 11.07 13.95
N ASP A 182 -5.40 11.45 15.01
CA ASP A 182 -5.57 12.72 15.73
C ASP A 182 -5.30 13.95 14.81
N ASP A 183 -4.65 13.74 13.65
CA ASP A 183 -4.10 14.80 12.81
C ASP A 183 -5.09 15.38 11.78
N ASP A 184 -6.16 14.68 11.39
CA ASP A 184 -7.06 15.15 10.33
C ASP A 184 -8.31 15.90 10.82
N HIS A 185 -8.69 15.81 12.11
CA HIS A 185 -9.94 16.41 12.62
C HIS A 185 -9.89 17.05 14.04
N PRO A 186 -8.96 17.99 14.33
CA PRO A 186 -8.81 18.59 15.66
C PRO A 186 -10.01 19.43 16.15
N VAL A 187 -11.00 19.71 15.28
CA VAL A 187 -12.20 20.48 15.65
C VAL A 187 -13.28 19.60 16.30
N LEU A 188 -13.18 18.26 16.20
CA LEU A 188 -14.19 17.33 16.73
C LEU A 188 -13.88 16.76 18.12
N ASP A 189 -12.61 16.69 18.52
CA ASP A 189 -12.24 16.11 19.81
C ASP A 189 -12.65 16.99 21.01
N ASP A 190 -12.56 18.31 20.86
CA ASP A 190 -12.67 19.23 22.00
C ASP A 190 -14.13 19.53 22.42
N LEU A 191 -15.13 19.08 21.64
CA LEU A 191 -16.53 19.41 21.88
C LEU A 191 -17.43 18.22 22.25
N THR A 192 -16.98 16.97 22.09
CA THR A 192 -17.82 15.78 22.38
C THR A 192 -17.08 14.59 23.00
N GLY A 193 -15.75 14.62 23.18
CA GLY A 193 -15.00 13.42 23.59
C GLY A 193 -15.18 12.25 22.62
N SER A 194 -15.39 12.57 21.34
CA SER A 194 -15.91 11.65 20.35
C SER A 194 -14.78 11.05 19.55
N LEU A 195 -14.65 9.73 19.64
CA LEU A 195 -13.78 8.86 18.83
C LEU A 195 -14.14 8.89 17.32
N ASN A 196 -14.57 10.02 16.74
CA ASN A 196 -15.00 10.10 15.34
C ASN A 196 -13.79 9.97 14.42
N GLY A 197 -13.91 9.18 13.35
CA GLY A 197 -12.85 9.04 12.34
C GLY A 197 -11.84 7.94 12.61
N CYS A 198 -11.92 7.20 13.72
CA CYS A 198 -11.03 6.06 13.91
C CYS A 198 -11.32 4.98 12.86
N GLU A 199 -10.33 4.69 12.02
CA GLU A 199 -10.39 3.63 11.03
C GLU A 199 -10.04 2.30 11.70
N THR A 200 -10.76 1.25 11.30
CA THR A 200 -10.50 -0.10 11.78
C THR A 200 -9.81 -0.87 10.67
N ASN A 201 -8.66 -1.46 10.96
CA ASN A 201 -7.83 -2.14 9.98
C ASN A 201 -7.78 -3.64 10.30
N ASN A 202 -8.30 -4.48 9.40
CA ASN A 202 -8.11 -5.93 9.48
C ASN A 202 -6.67 -6.27 9.09
N THR A 203 -5.88 -6.69 10.08
CA THR A 203 -4.46 -7.01 9.91
C THR A 203 -4.23 -8.49 9.63
N GLY A 204 -5.26 -9.33 9.71
CA GLY A 204 -5.18 -10.75 9.35
C GLY A 204 -6.17 -11.65 10.10
N VAL A 205 -6.21 -12.90 9.64
CA VAL A 205 -7.05 -13.98 10.22
C VAL A 205 -6.18 -15.19 10.55
N LEU A 206 -6.20 -15.62 11.80
CA LEU A 206 -5.52 -16.80 12.29
C LEU A 206 -6.43 -18.03 12.27
N ALA A 207 -5.99 -19.07 11.57
CA ALA A 207 -6.59 -20.40 11.65
C ALA A 207 -6.12 -21.14 12.92
N ASP A 208 -6.56 -22.39 13.10
CA ASP A 208 -6.22 -23.17 14.29
C ASP A 208 -4.72 -23.51 14.27
N GLY A 209 -4.03 -23.32 15.40
CA GLY A 209 -2.57 -23.38 15.46
C GLY A 209 -1.83 -22.18 14.84
N GLY A 210 -2.56 -21.20 14.27
CA GLY A 210 -1.97 -20.02 13.63
C GLY A 210 -1.32 -19.06 14.62
N VAL A 211 -0.25 -18.39 14.18
CA VAL A 211 0.48 -17.39 14.97
C VAL A 211 0.63 -16.09 14.18
N TRP A 212 0.41 -14.96 14.83
CA TRP A 212 0.66 -13.61 14.33
C TRP A 212 1.67 -12.91 15.23
N VAL A 213 2.61 -12.19 14.62
CA VAL A 213 3.68 -11.46 15.33
C VAL A 213 3.80 -10.06 14.74
N ASP A 214 3.61 -9.05 15.57
CA ASP A 214 3.93 -7.67 15.24
C ASP A 214 5.11 -7.19 16.09
N ALA A 215 6.28 -7.10 15.45
CA ALA A 215 7.51 -6.69 16.12
C ALA A 215 7.48 -5.21 16.52
N ALA A 216 6.76 -4.35 15.80
CA ALA A 216 6.63 -2.93 16.14
C ALA A 216 5.78 -2.76 17.41
N LEU A 217 4.71 -3.56 17.54
CA LEU A 217 3.85 -3.57 18.73
C LEU A 217 4.42 -4.42 19.88
N GLN A 218 5.51 -5.16 19.64
CA GLN A 218 6.04 -6.19 20.54
C GLN A 218 4.96 -7.18 20.99
N LEU A 219 4.11 -7.60 20.05
CA LEU A 219 2.91 -8.38 20.32
C LEU A 219 2.90 -9.67 19.51
N ARG A 220 2.57 -10.77 20.19
CA ARG A 220 2.46 -12.11 19.62
C ARG A 220 1.14 -12.73 20.02
N VAL A 221 0.43 -13.31 19.05
CA VAL A 221 -0.88 -13.93 19.22
C VAL A 221 -0.84 -15.32 18.59
N ALA A 222 -1.23 -16.35 19.34
CA ALA A 222 -1.26 -17.72 18.87
C ALA A 222 -2.61 -18.38 19.17
N VAL A 223 -3.22 -19.04 18.19
CA VAL A 223 -4.45 -19.82 18.38
C VAL A 223 -4.07 -21.22 18.84
N LEU A 224 -4.40 -21.55 20.09
CA LEU A 224 -4.07 -22.84 20.71
C LEU A 224 -5.05 -23.96 20.32
N GLY A 225 -6.25 -23.60 19.90
CA GLY A 225 -7.35 -24.51 19.59
C GLY A 225 -8.62 -23.76 19.23
N MET A 226 -9.38 -24.25 18.26
CA MET A 226 -10.75 -23.79 17.99
C MET A 226 -11.72 -24.96 18.04
N SER A 227 -12.65 -24.95 19.00
CA SER A 227 -13.64 -26.02 19.14
C SER A 227 -14.89 -25.55 19.87
N GLY A 228 -16.05 -26.09 19.50
CA GLY A 228 -17.30 -25.85 20.24
C GLY A 228 -17.75 -24.39 20.29
N GLY A 229 -17.44 -23.59 19.26
CA GLY A 229 -17.77 -22.16 19.23
C GLY A 229 -16.87 -21.29 20.12
N VAL A 230 -15.71 -21.81 20.55
CA VAL A 230 -14.72 -21.06 21.33
C VAL A 230 -13.34 -21.23 20.70
N ALA A 231 -12.60 -20.13 20.57
CA ALA A 231 -11.18 -20.13 20.25
C ALA A 231 -10.36 -19.86 21.52
N ARG A 232 -9.37 -20.71 21.80
CA ARG A 232 -8.40 -20.49 22.88
C ARG A 232 -7.19 -19.79 22.29
N VAL A 233 -6.92 -18.57 22.72
CA VAL A 233 -5.88 -17.71 22.14
C VAL A 233 -4.86 -17.35 23.21
N GLN A 234 -3.59 -17.53 22.90
CA GLN A 234 -2.48 -17.07 23.71
C GLN A 234 -2.00 -15.72 23.19
N VAL A 235 -1.87 -14.74 24.09
CA VAL A 235 -1.41 -13.39 23.80
C VAL A 235 -0.16 -13.13 24.63
N CYS A 236 0.88 -12.56 24.02
CA CYS A 236 2.13 -12.31 24.71
C CYS A 236 2.77 -11.01 24.24
N ARG A 237 3.29 -10.24 25.20
CA ARG A 237 4.11 -9.05 24.92
C ARG A 237 5.56 -9.47 24.69
N SER A 238 5.89 -9.90 23.48
CA SER A 238 7.25 -10.18 23.04
C SER A 238 7.29 -10.30 21.52
N ASP A 239 8.43 -9.96 20.94
CA ASP A 239 8.81 -10.33 19.57
C ASP A 239 9.44 -11.75 19.50
N ALA A 240 9.91 -12.28 20.63
CA ALA A 240 10.41 -13.64 20.77
C ALA A 240 9.29 -14.65 21.09
N PRO A 241 9.50 -15.95 20.83
CA PRO A 241 8.55 -16.99 21.23
C PRO A 241 8.31 -17.01 22.75
N CYS A 242 7.06 -17.16 23.14
CA CYS A 242 6.64 -17.15 24.54
C CYS A 242 6.57 -18.56 25.13
N ALA A 243 6.70 -18.66 26.45
CA ALA A 243 6.72 -19.95 27.14
C ALA A 243 5.41 -20.73 26.90
N GLY A 244 5.51 -21.97 26.42
CA GLY A 244 4.34 -22.84 26.21
C GLY A 244 3.61 -22.61 24.88
N GLU A 245 4.15 -21.80 23.96
CA GLU A 245 3.69 -21.80 22.58
C GLU A 245 3.91 -23.16 21.93
N PRO A 246 2.96 -23.64 21.09
CA PRO A 246 3.14 -24.89 20.38
C PRO A 246 4.42 -24.84 19.53
N GLY A 247 5.35 -25.77 19.77
CA GLY A 247 6.69 -25.78 19.19
C GLY A 247 6.78 -25.93 17.67
N THR A 248 5.65 -26.07 16.99
CA THR A 248 5.52 -25.85 15.55
C THR A 248 5.38 -24.36 15.29
N MET A 249 6.52 -23.67 15.21
CA MET A 249 6.60 -22.37 14.54
C MET A 249 6.16 -22.56 13.09
N LEU A 250 4.87 -22.34 12.82
CA LEU A 250 4.50 -21.68 11.58
C LEU A 250 4.74 -20.20 11.85
N THR A 251 6.00 -19.77 11.76
CA THR A 251 6.32 -18.34 11.76
C THR A 251 5.71 -17.76 10.49
N LEU A 252 4.46 -17.36 10.58
CA LEU A 252 3.87 -16.44 9.63
C LEU A 252 4.32 -15.06 10.12
N PRO A 253 5.30 -14.41 9.46
CA PRO A 253 5.43 -12.97 9.65
C PRO A 253 4.05 -12.34 9.44
N SER A 254 3.69 -11.35 10.27
CA SER A 254 2.47 -10.52 10.14
C SER A 254 2.26 -9.94 8.74
N LYS A 255 3.31 -9.98 7.92
CA LYS A 255 3.23 -9.81 6.48
C LYS A 255 3.35 -11.19 5.86
N TRP A 256 2.22 -11.77 5.48
CA TRP A 256 2.32 -12.69 4.37
C TRP A 256 2.85 -11.93 3.17
N TYR A 257 3.91 -12.46 2.60
CA TYR A 257 4.61 -11.75 1.57
C TYR A 257 4.10 -12.14 0.20
N GLY A 258 2.84 -11.79 -0.05
CA GLY A 258 2.30 -11.75 -1.39
C GLY A 258 2.79 -10.48 -2.07
N TYR A 259 3.59 -10.62 -3.11
CA TYR A 259 3.58 -9.61 -4.16
C TYR A 259 2.32 -9.88 -5.00
N PRO A 260 1.35 -8.96 -5.10
CA PRO A 260 0.52 -8.94 -6.29
C PRO A 260 1.50 -8.66 -7.44
N VAL A 261 1.78 -9.69 -8.23
CA VAL A 261 2.70 -9.52 -9.36
C VAL A 261 1.96 -8.82 -10.50
N PHE A 262 0.62 -8.88 -10.53
CA PHE A 262 -0.17 -8.25 -11.58
C PHE A 262 -1.41 -7.55 -11.02
N GLN A 263 -1.74 -6.38 -11.54
CA GLN A 263 -3.12 -5.94 -11.50
C GLN A 263 -3.35 -5.11 -12.75
N PHE A 264 -4.06 -5.71 -13.70
CA PHE A 264 -4.42 -5.00 -14.90
C PHE A 264 -5.80 -4.39 -14.69
N ALA A 265 -5.84 -3.07 -14.57
CA ALA A 265 -7.09 -2.33 -14.60
C ALA A 265 -7.57 -2.25 -16.06
N ASP A 266 -8.62 -3.00 -16.39
CA ASP A 266 -9.46 -2.75 -17.56
C ASP A 266 -10.87 -2.42 -17.04
N PRO A 267 -11.40 -1.21 -17.25
CA PRO A 267 -12.72 -0.81 -16.76
C PRO A 267 -13.89 -1.45 -17.53
N GLU A 268 -13.66 -2.26 -18.58
CA GLU A 268 -14.74 -2.79 -19.44
C GLU A 268 -15.02 -4.30 -19.30
N GLN A 269 -14.36 -5.03 -18.39
CA GLN A 269 -14.52 -6.49 -18.26
C GLN A 269 -15.31 -6.87 -17.01
N GLY A 270 -16.17 -7.90 -17.14
CA GLY A 270 -17.09 -8.36 -16.09
C GLY A 270 -16.41 -8.68 -14.75
N THR A 271 -17.21 -8.79 -13.69
CA THR A 271 -16.75 -8.83 -12.29
C THR A 271 -15.60 -9.83 -12.10
N PRO A 272 -14.38 -9.37 -11.80
CA PRO A 272 -13.24 -10.25 -11.60
C PRO A 272 -13.51 -11.20 -10.43
N VAL A 273 -13.25 -12.50 -10.61
CA VAL A 273 -13.35 -13.47 -9.51
C VAL A 273 -11.95 -13.64 -8.94
N GLY A 274 -11.70 -12.98 -7.82
CA GLY A 274 -10.51 -13.23 -7.02
C GLY A 274 -10.55 -14.65 -6.48
N PHE A 275 -9.42 -15.35 -6.52
CA PHE A 275 -9.27 -16.67 -5.97
C PHE A 275 -8.05 -16.74 -5.06
N TRP A 276 -8.21 -17.57 -4.03
CA TRP A 276 -7.16 -17.86 -3.06
C TRP A 276 -6.99 -19.36 -3.11
N ASP A 277 -5.85 -19.81 -3.66
CA ASP A 277 -5.61 -21.25 -3.66
C ASP A 277 -5.43 -21.70 -2.22
N ASP A 278 -6.18 -22.76 -1.88
CA ASP A 278 -6.77 -23.00 -0.58
C ASP A 278 -5.73 -22.97 0.55
N ALA A 279 -5.41 -21.77 1.02
CA ALA A 279 -4.41 -21.54 2.05
C ALA A 279 -4.85 -22.23 3.36
N ALA A 280 -6.12 -22.61 3.50
CA ALA A 280 -6.63 -23.42 4.59
C ALA A 280 -5.98 -24.82 4.64
N LEU A 281 -5.69 -25.45 3.50
CA LEU A 281 -4.95 -26.72 3.47
C LEU A 281 -3.53 -26.51 4.00
N PHE A 282 -2.81 -25.48 3.53
CA PHE A 282 -1.46 -25.16 4.02
C PHE A 282 -1.43 -24.79 5.51
N ARG A 283 -2.47 -24.10 6.01
CA ARG A 283 -2.61 -23.68 7.42
C ARG A 283 -2.78 -24.84 8.40
N ALA A 284 -3.20 -26.03 7.94
CA ALA A 284 -3.35 -27.23 8.78
C ALA A 284 -2.07 -28.11 8.87
N GLY A 285 -0.91 -27.59 8.46
CA GLY A 285 0.33 -28.36 8.37
C GLY A 285 0.40 -29.23 7.11
N ALA A 286 -0.26 -28.82 6.02
CA ALA A 286 -0.22 -29.60 4.79
C ALA A 286 1.19 -29.71 4.21
N SER A 287 1.35 -30.85 3.56
CA SER A 287 2.53 -31.21 2.78
C SER A 287 2.88 -30.11 1.75
N PRO A 288 4.16 -29.95 1.41
CA PRO A 288 4.57 -29.07 0.31
C PRO A 288 3.79 -29.34 -0.98
N ILE A 289 3.74 -28.34 -1.86
CA ILE A 289 3.24 -28.53 -3.23
C ILE A 289 3.96 -29.74 -3.83
N SER A 290 3.20 -30.66 -4.39
CA SER A 290 3.73 -31.82 -5.12
C SER A 290 3.48 -31.71 -6.62
N ARG A 291 2.46 -30.95 -7.01
CA ARG A 291 2.04 -30.83 -8.40
C ARG A 291 1.33 -29.51 -8.65
N ILE A 292 1.60 -28.91 -9.80
CA ILE A 292 0.91 -27.73 -10.31
C ILE A 292 0.41 -28.06 -11.71
N ARG A 293 -0.88 -27.82 -11.97
CA ARG A 293 -1.50 -27.95 -13.29
C ARG A 293 -1.92 -26.58 -13.76
N ALA A 294 -1.68 -26.30 -15.04
CA ALA A 294 -2.27 -25.15 -15.70
C ALA A 294 -3.06 -25.61 -16.92
N TYR A 295 -4.13 -24.87 -17.19
CA TYR A 295 -5.01 -25.05 -18.34
C TYR A 295 -4.88 -23.82 -19.21
N GLY A 296 -4.99 -23.98 -20.52
CA GLY A 296 -4.83 -22.85 -21.43
C GLY A 296 -5.62 -22.97 -22.72
N PHE A 297 -5.67 -21.87 -23.46
CA PHE A 297 -6.15 -21.82 -24.83
C PHE A 297 -5.34 -20.78 -25.61
N GLY A 298 -4.93 -21.11 -26.84
CA GLY A 298 -4.22 -20.17 -27.72
C GLY A 298 -2.95 -19.61 -27.09
N GLY A 299 -2.17 -20.45 -26.39
CA GLY A 299 -0.94 -20.04 -25.71
C GLY A 299 -1.13 -19.27 -24.40
N MET A 300 -2.37 -18.96 -24.01
CA MET A 300 -2.70 -18.23 -22.77
C MET A 300 -3.05 -19.22 -21.65
N LEU A 301 -2.75 -18.87 -20.40
CA LEU A 301 -3.17 -19.62 -19.22
C LEU A 301 -4.58 -19.21 -18.80
N ALA A 302 -5.49 -20.17 -18.82
CA ALA A 302 -6.91 -20.05 -18.51
C ALA A 302 -7.26 -20.41 -17.05
N GLY A 303 -6.47 -21.30 -16.45
CA GLY A 303 -6.69 -21.73 -15.08
C GLY A 303 -5.48 -22.44 -14.49
N ILE A 304 -5.47 -22.58 -13.16
CA ILE A 304 -4.41 -23.23 -12.39
C ILE A 304 -5.01 -24.13 -11.32
N THR A 305 -4.32 -25.21 -10.97
CA THR A 305 -4.68 -26.06 -9.83
C THR A 305 -3.42 -26.58 -9.18
N THR A 306 -3.41 -26.58 -7.85
CA THR A 306 -2.27 -27.06 -7.06
C THR A 306 -2.68 -28.36 -6.37
N THR A 307 -1.71 -29.25 -6.16
CA THR A 307 -1.88 -30.43 -5.30
C THR A 307 -0.79 -30.37 -4.25
N TYR A 308 -1.21 -30.56 -3.01
CA TYR A 308 -0.35 -30.62 -1.84
C TYR A 308 -0.09 -32.10 -1.53
N GLY A 309 1.13 -32.45 -1.09
CA GLY A 309 1.44 -33.82 -0.66
C GLY A 309 1.31 -34.92 -1.71
N ARG A 310 1.35 -36.19 -1.29
CA ARG A 310 1.43 -37.33 -2.23
C ARG A 310 0.06 -37.90 -2.64
N GLY A 311 -1.02 -37.51 -1.97
CA GLY A 311 -2.36 -38.03 -2.21
C GLY A 311 -3.10 -37.27 -3.31
N ALA A 312 -3.83 -37.97 -4.17
CA ALA A 312 -4.73 -37.35 -5.17
C ALA A 312 -5.91 -36.58 -4.53
N ASN A 313 -6.16 -36.81 -3.22
CA ASN A 313 -7.24 -36.19 -2.45
C ASN A 313 -6.84 -34.82 -1.85
N GLU A 314 -5.57 -34.42 -1.95
CA GLU A 314 -5.06 -33.12 -1.48
C GLU A 314 -4.96 -32.11 -2.65
N ARG A 315 -5.91 -32.20 -3.59
CA ARG A 315 -5.98 -31.31 -4.74
C ARG A 315 -6.85 -30.10 -4.39
N SER A 316 -6.34 -28.91 -4.63
CA SER A 316 -7.14 -27.71 -4.48
C SER A 316 -8.19 -27.57 -5.58
N ALA A 317 -9.15 -26.64 -5.38
CA ALA A 317 -10.07 -26.24 -6.43
C ALA A 317 -9.30 -25.77 -7.68
N THR A 318 -9.88 -25.98 -8.86
CA THR A 318 -9.36 -25.32 -10.06
C THR A 318 -9.75 -23.87 -10.03
N HIS A 319 -8.77 -22.99 -10.13
CA HIS A 319 -8.94 -21.55 -10.15
C HIS A 319 -8.83 -21.02 -11.57
N GLY A 320 -9.73 -20.13 -11.96
CA GLY A 320 -9.90 -19.73 -13.34
C GLY A 320 -10.97 -20.56 -14.03
N ASP A 321 -10.77 -20.83 -15.32
CA ASP A 321 -11.80 -21.47 -16.14
C ASP A 321 -11.83 -23.01 -15.99
N ASP A 322 -12.99 -23.61 -16.29
CA ASP A 322 -13.23 -25.03 -16.08
C ASP A 322 -12.25 -25.87 -16.92
N PRO A 323 -11.43 -26.75 -16.30
CA PRO A 323 -10.49 -27.59 -17.01
C PRO A 323 -11.13 -28.55 -18.01
N SER A 324 -12.44 -28.82 -17.90
CA SER A 324 -13.21 -29.60 -18.87
C SER A 324 -13.29 -28.94 -20.25
N ALA A 325 -13.21 -27.62 -20.33
CA ALA A 325 -13.23 -26.87 -21.57
C ALA A 325 -11.87 -26.92 -22.33
N TYR A 326 -10.79 -27.36 -21.68
CA TYR A 326 -9.41 -27.22 -22.19
C TYR A 326 -8.59 -28.51 -22.17
N HIS A 327 -9.24 -29.67 -22.30
CA HIS A 327 -8.55 -30.97 -22.21
C HIS A 327 -7.33 -31.13 -23.14
N SER A 328 -7.27 -30.42 -24.27
CA SER A 328 -6.14 -30.48 -25.21
C SER A 328 -4.93 -29.63 -24.84
N GLN A 329 -5.01 -28.75 -23.83
CA GLN A 329 -3.94 -27.83 -23.43
C GLN A 329 -3.72 -27.84 -21.91
N ARG A 330 -3.63 -29.06 -21.35
CA ARG A 330 -3.26 -29.26 -19.96
C ARG A 330 -1.74 -29.38 -19.85
N HIS A 331 -1.15 -28.48 -19.09
CA HIS A 331 0.25 -28.53 -18.70
C HIS A 331 0.33 -28.98 -17.23
N GLU A 332 1.28 -29.86 -16.93
CA GLU A 332 1.45 -30.39 -15.58
C GLU A 332 2.92 -30.43 -15.19
N VAL A 333 3.19 -29.92 -14.01
CA VAL A 333 4.48 -29.96 -13.35
C VAL A 333 4.34 -30.81 -12.10
N VAL A 334 5.21 -31.82 -11.96
CA VAL A 334 5.28 -32.68 -10.77
C VAL A 334 6.66 -32.49 -10.11
N LEU A 335 6.61 -32.12 -8.83
CA LEU A 335 7.77 -31.98 -7.95
C LEU A 335 8.14 -33.36 -7.39
N ARG A 336 9.44 -33.62 -7.26
CA ARG A 336 9.96 -34.82 -6.59
C ARG A 336 9.73 -34.72 -5.09
N ASP A 337 9.92 -35.85 -4.42
CA ASP A 337 9.89 -35.91 -2.97
C ASP A 337 10.89 -34.92 -2.35
N GLY A 338 10.37 -33.98 -1.56
CA GLY A 338 11.16 -32.94 -0.91
C GLY A 338 11.63 -31.81 -1.82
N GLU A 339 11.34 -31.84 -3.12
CA GLU A 339 11.65 -30.76 -4.06
C GLU A 339 10.71 -29.57 -3.85
N LYS A 340 11.28 -28.36 -3.87
CA LYS A 340 10.58 -27.12 -3.57
C LYS A 340 10.81 -26.09 -4.67
N VAL A 341 9.78 -25.33 -5.04
CA VAL A 341 9.95 -24.19 -5.95
C VAL A 341 10.53 -23.01 -5.19
N VAL A 342 11.63 -22.44 -5.66
CA VAL A 342 12.34 -21.31 -5.02
C VAL A 342 12.39 -20.06 -5.89
N ARG A 343 11.97 -20.15 -7.15
CA ARG A 343 11.91 -19.03 -8.09
C ARG A 343 10.89 -19.33 -9.18
N ILE A 344 10.19 -18.31 -9.68
CA ILE A 344 9.22 -18.42 -10.76
C ILE A 344 9.57 -17.36 -11.81
N VAL A 345 9.63 -17.74 -13.07
CA VAL A 345 9.75 -16.81 -14.19
C VAL A 345 8.40 -16.75 -14.89
N VAL A 346 7.83 -15.56 -14.96
CA VAL A 346 6.52 -15.30 -15.54
C VAL A 346 6.68 -14.61 -16.88
N ARG A 347 5.95 -15.08 -17.90
CA ARG A 347 5.79 -14.37 -19.18
C ARG A 347 4.36 -13.91 -19.33
N SER A 348 4.17 -12.60 -19.40
CA SER A 348 2.87 -11.96 -19.62
C SER A 348 3.01 -10.79 -20.61
N ARG A 349 1.94 -10.49 -21.33
CA ARG A 349 1.85 -9.31 -22.19
C ARG A 349 0.45 -8.73 -22.08
N SER A 350 0.36 -7.44 -21.79
CA SER A 350 -0.92 -6.82 -21.40
C SER A 350 -1.54 -7.62 -20.25
N VAL A 351 -2.85 -7.84 -20.25
CA VAL A 351 -3.58 -8.54 -19.18
C VAL A 351 -3.43 -10.06 -19.18
N THR A 352 -2.62 -10.61 -20.08
CA THR A 352 -2.63 -12.04 -20.41
C THR A 352 -1.36 -12.73 -19.94
N LEU A 353 -1.55 -13.79 -19.16
CA LEU A 353 -0.50 -14.71 -18.72
C LEU A 353 -0.28 -15.82 -19.75
N TYR A 354 0.96 -16.02 -20.23
CA TYR A 354 1.27 -17.03 -21.25
C TYR A 354 2.05 -18.23 -20.71
N GLN A 355 3.05 -17.97 -19.86
CA GLN A 355 3.93 -19.03 -19.35
C GLN A 355 4.34 -18.78 -17.91
N LEU A 356 4.39 -19.85 -17.14
CA LEU A 356 5.02 -19.91 -15.82
C LEU A 356 6.16 -20.92 -15.86
N GLN A 357 7.35 -20.51 -15.44
CA GLN A 357 8.52 -21.38 -15.35
C GLN A 357 8.97 -21.45 -13.88
N PHE A 358 8.74 -22.59 -13.25
CA PHE A 358 9.11 -22.86 -11.87
C PHE A 358 10.54 -23.39 -11.81
N VAL A 359 11.37 -22.77 -11.00
CA VAL A 359 12.76 -23.18 -10.73
C VAL A 359 12.82 -23.73 -9.32
N THR A 360 13.32 -24.95 -9.19
CA THR A 360 13.33 -25.68 -7.92
C THR A 360 14.65 -25.58 -7.18
N ASP A 361 14.64 -25.88 -5.88
CA ASP A 361 15.82 -26.01 -5.03
C ASP A 361 16.79 -27.12 -5.50
N GLN A 362 16.31 -28.05 -6.31
CA GLN A 362 17.11 -29.09 -6.97
C GLN A 362 17.63 -28.66 -8.37
N GLY A 363 17.46 -27.40 -8.74
CA GLY A 363 17.93 -26.85 -10.02
C GLY A 363 17.13 -27.30 -11.24
N ARG A 364 15.95 -27.91 -11.06
CA ARG A 364 15.04 -28.21 -12.17
C ARG A 364 14.29 -26.95 -12.58
N THR A 365 14.04 -26.86 -13.88
CA THR A 365 13.19 -25.84 -14.47
C THR A 365 11.97 -26.52 -15.07
N LEU A 366 10.77 -26.09 -14.68
CA LEU A 366 9.51 -26.74 -14.97
C LEU A 366 8.54 -25.72 -15.55
N GLU A 367 8.04 -25.95 -16.75
CA GLU A 367 7.25 -24.96 -17.49
C GLU A 367 5.77 -25.35 -17.55
N LEU A 368 4.90 -24.36 -17.34
CA LEU A 368 3.46 -24.42 -17.54
C LEU A 368 3.06 -23.37 -18.58
N GLY A 369 2.24 -23.78 -19.55
CA GLY A 369 1.88 -22.97 -20.71
C GLY A 369 2.75 -23.28 -21.92
N ASN A 370 2.32 -22.79 -23.09
CA ASN A 370 3.06 -22.94 -24.33
C ASN A 370 3.51 -21.57 -24.85
N CYS A 371 4.81 -21.41 -25.05
CA CYS A 371 5.43 -20.19 -25.54
C CYS A 371 5.87 -20.28 -27.02
N ASP A 372 5.25 -21.19 -27.80
CA ASP A 372 5.54 -21.40 -29.22
C ASP A 372 5.00 -20.28 -30.12
N GLU A 373 4.11 -19.43 -29.61
CA GLU A 373 3.61 -18.29 -30.35
C GLU A 373 4.56 -17.08 -30.24
N ALA A 374 4.67 -16.32 -31.32
CA ALA A 374 5.50 -15.11 -31.35
C ALA A 374 5.10 -14.09 -30.27
N ALA A 375 3.81 -14.05 -29.92
CA ALA A 375 3.30 -13.19 -28.84
C ALA A 375 3.92 -13.54 -27.48
N CYS A 376 4.05 -14.84 -27.15
CA CYS A 376 4.67 -15.28 -25.90
C CYS A 376 6.19 -15.14 -25.91
N ARG A 377 6.88 -15.49 -27.02
CA ARG A 377 8.34 -15.33 -27.12
C ARG A 377 8.81 -13.89 -26.90
N ASN A 378 8.03 -12.94 -27.39
CA ASN A 378 8.29 -11.51 -27.27
C ASN A 378 7.67 -10.89 -26.02
N ALA A 379 6.93 -11.66 -25.22
CA ALA A 379 6.38 -11.18 -23.96
C ALA A 379 7.53 -10.93 -22.96
N PRO A 380 7.53 -9.79 -22.25
CA PRO A 380 8.51 -9.53 -21.20
C PRO A 380 8.52 -10.66 -20.16
N GLN A 381 9.72 -11.00 -19.70
CA GLN A 381 9.89 -11.93 -18.59
C GLN A 381 9.99 -11.16 -17.28
N GLN A 382 9.33 -11.66 -16.25
CA GLN A 382 9.49 -11.21 -14.89
C GLN A 382 9.98 -12.36 -14.02
N VAL A 383 10.94 -12.08 -13.16
CA VAL A 383 11.48 -13.06 -12.22
C VAL A 383 10.88 -12.77 -10.85
N VAL A 384 10.12 -13.73 -10.33
CA VAL A 384 9.54 -13.72 -8.99
C VAL A 384 10.38 -14.63 -8.11
N VAL A 385 10.94 -14.06 -7.05
CA VAL A 385 11.71 -14.77 -6.02
C VAL A 385 11.05 -14.54 -4.66
N PRO A 386 11.36 -15.36 -3.65
CA PRO A 386 11.07 -15.01 -2.28
C PRO A 386 11.56 -13.59 -2.01
N PRO A 387 10.75 -12.74 -1.39
CA PRO A 387 11.12 -11.37 -1.09
C PRO A 387 12.29 -11.32 -0.10
N GLU A 388 13.04 -10.21 -0.12
CA GLU A 388 14.33 -10.08 0.57
C GLU A 388 14.27 -10.36 2.09
N TYR A 389 13.13 -10.06 2.71
CA TYR A 389 12.89 -10.30 4.14
C TYR A 389 12.42 -11.74 4.45
N ALA A 390 12.20 -12.60 3.45
CA ALA A 390 11.86 -14.00 3.67
C ALA A 390 13.08 -14.76 4.21
N PRO A 391 12.89 -15.72 5.13
CA PRO A 391 14.02 -16.47 5.68
C PRO A 391 14.77 -17.26 4.59
N PRO A 392 16.09 -17.43 4.71
CA PRO A 392 16.87 -18.23 3.78
C PRO A 392 16.26 -19.63 3.58
N GLY A 393 16.07 -20.03 2.31
CA GLY A 393 15.45 -21.30 1.95
C GLY A 393 13.92 -21.29 1.89
N ALA A 394 13.29 -20.10 1.88
CA ALA A 394 11.86 -19.97 1.62
C ALA A 394 11.47 -20.57 0.25
N TYR A 395 10.27 -21.14 0.17
CA TYR A 395 9.77 -21.84 -1.01
C TYR A 395 8.29 -21.53 -1.28
N LEU A 396 7.84 -21.76 -2.52
CA LEU A 396 6.46 -21.50 -2.93
C LEU A 396 5.49 -22.36 -2.09
N ALA A 397 4.61 -21.68 -1.36
CA ALA A 397 3.58 -22.28 -0.55
C ALA A 397 2.28 -22.44 -1.32
N ALA A 398 1.80 -21.40 -1.99
CA ALA A 398 0.56 -21.40 -2.75
C ALA A 398 0.55 -20.27 -3.80
N PRO A 399 -0.11 -20.46 -4.95
CA PRO A 399 -0.54 -19.35 -5.80
C PRO A 399 -1.86 -18.73 -5.27
N ALA A 400 -2.12 -17.48 -5.57
CA ALA A 400 -3.44 -16.83 -5.47
C ALA A 400 -3.58 -15.90 -6.68
N GLY A 401 -4.74 -15.32 -6.96
CA GLY A 401 -4.84 -14.46 -8.13
C GLY A 401 -6.25 -14.00 -8.46
N ILE A 402 -6.37 -13.45 -9.67
CA ILE A 402 -7.64 -13.02 -10.24
C ILE A 402 -7.80 -13.71 -11.58
N ALA A 403 -8.96 -14.32 -11.79
CA ALA A 403 -9.38 -14.78 -13.10
C ALA A 403 -10.54 -13.90 -13.60
N SER A 404 -10.46 -13.47 -14.85
CA SER A 404 -11.55 -12.73 -15.48
C SER A 404 -12.15 -13.54 -16.62
N ARG A 405 -13.44 -13.30 -16.88
CA ARG A 405 -14.13 -13.78 -18.07
C ARG A 405 -14.10 -12.70 -19.15
N LEU A 406 -13.71 -13.07 -20.37
CA LEU A 406 -13.85 -12.18 -21.52
C LEU A 406 -15.35 -12.07 -21.84
N TYR A 407 -15.96 -10.92 -21.51
CA TYR A 407 -17.33 -10.52 -21.85
C TYR A 407 -18.49 -11.34 -21.22
N GLU A 408 -19.51 -10.64 -20.71
CA GLU A 408 -20.75 -11.24 -20.19
C GLU A 408 -21.53 -12.03 -21.26
N ASN A 409 -21.26 -11.80 -22.55
CA ASN A 409 -22.00 -12.39 -23.67
C ASN A 409 -21.18 -13.38 -24.52
N ALA A 410 -19.90 -13.60 -24.21
CA ALA A 410 -19.12 -14.65 -24.87
C ALA A 410 -19.19 -15.92 -24.01
N PRO A 411 -19.87 -16.99 -24.48
CA PRO A 411 -19.95 -18.21 -23.71
C PRO A 411 -18.54 -18.79 -23.58
N THR A 412 -18.11 -19.02 -22.34
CA THR A 412 -17.15 -20.07 -21.91
C THR A 412 -15.63 -19.81 -21.87
N ARG A 413 -15.10 -18.58 -21.93
CA ARG A 413 -13.62 -18.43 -21.83
C ARG A 413 -13.14 -17.41 -20.81
N GLY A 414 -12.62 -17.90 -19.69
CA GLY A 414 -11.86 -17.15 -18.70
C GLY A 414 -10.35 -17.25 -18.91
N PHE A 415 -9.62 -16.27 -18.40
CA PHE A 415 -8.16 -16.29 -18.36
C PHE A 415 -7.62 -15.85 -17.00
N LEU A 416 -6.39 -16.28 -16.67
CA LEU A 416 -5.69 -15.82 -15.49
C LEU A 416 -5.13 -14.42 -15.78
N ASN A 417 -5.72 -13.42 -15.13
CA ASN A 417 -5.32 -12.02 -15.27
C ASN A 417 -4.19 -11.68 -14.31
N ASP A 418 -4.24 -12.26 -13.11
CA ASP A 418 -3.27 -12.02 -12.06
C ASP A 418 -2.95 -13.30 -11.30
N LEU A 419 -1.68 -13.39 -10.89
CA LEU A 419 -1.15 -14.38 -9.97
C LEU A 419 -0.26 -13.69 -8.93
N THR A 420 -0.62 -13.88 -7.67
CA THR A 420 0.17 -13.64 -6.47
C THR A 420 0.79 -14.96 -6.02
N PHE A 421 2.04 -14.94 -5.58
CA PHE A 421 2.73 -16.13 -5.05
C PHE A 421 3.07 -15.95 -3.58
N TRP A 422 2.72 -16.96 -2.78
CA TRP A 422 2.93 -16.98 -1.34
C TRP A 422 4.12 -17.87 -1.02
N TRP A 423 4.99 -17.43 -0.11
CA TRP A 423 6.24 -18.12 0.23
C TRP A 423 6.22 -18.62 1.68
N ALA A 424 6.63 -19.85 1.92
CA ALA A 424 6.76 -20.46 3.25
C ALA A 424 8.22 -20.61 3.66
N ALA A 425 8.47 -20.48 4.97
CA ALA A 425 9.77 -20.75 5.56
C ALA A 425 10.09 -22.27 5.54
N PRO A 426 11.36 -22.68 5.38
CA PRO A 426 11.75 -24.07 5.52
C PRO A 426 11.51 -24.53 6.96
N ASN A 427 10.77 -25.62 7.14
CA ASN A 427 10.49 -26.17 8.47
C ASN A 427 11.80 -26.71 9.10
N PRO A 428 12.32 -26.12 10.19
CA PRO A 428 13.61 -26.50 10.76
C PRO A 428 13.59 -27.87 11.46
N GLY A 429 12.40 -28.46 11.67
CA GLY A 429 12.18 -29.61 12.54
C GLY A 429 12.05 -30.98 11.88
N GLY A 430 12.39 -31.13 10.58
CA GLY A 430 12.35 -32.43 9.91
C GLY A 430 13.35 -33.43 10.49
N ARG A 431 12.99 -34.13 11.57
CA ARG A 431 13.72 -35.29 12.11
C ARG A 431 13.78 -36.39 11.04
N GLY A 432 14.82 -36.35 10.22
CA GLY A 432 15.06 -37.31 9.16
C GLY A 432 16.53 -37.40 8.80
N GLY A 433 17.40 -37.54 9.81
CA GLY A 433 18.83 -37.74 9.60
C GLY A 433 19.59 -37.63 10.92
N THR A 434 20.12 -38.74 11.41
CA THR A 434 21.07 -38.77 12.52
C THR A 434 22.30 -37.95 12.16
N ALA A 435 22.46 -36.78 12.79
CA ALA A 435 23.66 -35.96 12.65
C ALA A 435 24.90 -36.69 13.22
N PRO A 436 26.08 -36.62 12.57
CA PRO A 436 27.31 -37.15 13.13
C PRO A 436 27.70 -36.39 14.40
N ALA A 437 28.26 -37.10 15.38
CA ALA A 437 28.67 -36.55 16.67
C ALA A 437 29.65 -35.36 16.51
N PRO A 438 29.53 -34.30 17.32
CA PRO A 438 30.41 -33.14 17.25
C PRO A 438 31.80 -33.47 17.79
N THR A 439 32.83 -33.09 17.02
CA THR A 439 34.23 -33.08 17.46
C THR A 439 34.46 -31.90 18.42
N PRO A 440 35.16 -32.08 19.56
CA PRO A 440 35.44 -31.00 20.50
C PRO A 440 36.40 -29.97 19.91
N GLY A 441 35.99 -28.70 19.87
CA GLY A 441 36.84 -27.55 19.52
C GLY A 441 37.45 -26.91 20.76
N THR A 442 38.73 -26.57 20.68
CA THR A 442 39.53 -25.90 21.72
C THR A 442 39.32 -24.38 21.71
N ASP A 443 39.10 -23.82 22.90
CA ASP A 443 39.00 -22.39 23.17
C ASP A 443 40.30 -21.61 22.85
N SER A 444 40.16 -20.46 22.19
CA SER A 444 41.21 -19.44 22.08
C SER A 444 40.59 -18.06 22.26
N THR A 445 40.85 -17.44 23.41
CA THR A 445 40.46 -16.06 23.75
C THR A 445 41.49 -15.06 23.21
N THR A 446 41.08 -14.20 22.28
CA THR A 446 41.85 -13.00 21.89
C THR A 446 41.02 -11.74 22.17
N PRO A 447 41.54 -10.71 22.84
CA PRO A 447 40.77 -9.51 23.18
C PRO A 447 40.67 -8.52 22.01
N ALA A 448 39.52 -7.87 21.91
CA ALA A 448 39.18 -6.89 20.87
C ALA A 448 39.91 -5.54 21.05
N PRO A 449 40.30 -4.85 19.95
CA PRO A 449 40.96 -3.54 20.01
C PRO A 449 39.96 -2.39 20.21
N THR A 450 40.41 -1.37 20.94
CA THR A 450 39.68 -0.14 21.27
C THR A 450 39.52 0.79 20.03
N PRO A 451 38.36 1.45 19.81
CA PRO A 451 38.14 2.28 18.63
C PRO A 451 38.78 3.68 18.74
N VAL A 452 39.29 4.18 17.62
CA VAL A 452 39.85 5.54 17.45
C VAL A 452 38.78 6.47 16.85
N PRO A 453 38.63 7.74 17.31
CA PRO A 453 37.61 8.66 16.79
C PRO A 453 37.95 9.17 15.38
N ALA A 454 36.92 9.31 14.53
CA ALA A 454 37.06 9.84 13.17
C ALA A 454 37.19 11.38 13.14
N PRO A 455 38.02 11.95 12.25
CA PRO A 455 38.19 13.40 12.12
C PRO A 455 37.00 14.09 11.43
N VAL A 456 36.71 15.32 11.86
CA VAL A 456 35.63 16.18 11.34
C VAL A 456 36.03 16.81 9.98
N PRO A 457 35.18 16.79 8.93
CA PRO A 457 35.54 17.34 7.61
C PRO A 457 35.50 18.87 7.56
N VAL A 458 36.45 19.47 6.83
CA VAL A 458 36.51 20.91 6.51
C VAL A 458 35.91 21.14 5.11
N PRO A 459 35.05 22.16 4.88
CA PRO A 459 34.47 22.44 3.56
C PRO A 459 35.53 22.90 2.52
N VAL A 460 35.44 22.36 1.30
CA VAL A 460 36.30 22.71 0.16
C VAL A 460 35.58 23.71 -0.77
N PRO A 461 36.22 24.81 -1.21
CA PRO A 461 35.63 25.75 -2.18
C PRO A 461 35.40 25.12 -3.57
N VAL A 462 34.29 25.46 -4.22
CA VAL A 462 33.95 25.01 -5.59
C VAL A 462 34.68 25.87 -6.63
N PRO A 463 35.39 25.30 -7.64
CA PRO A 463 36.06 26.06 -8.68
C PRO A 463 35.10 26.78 -9.63
N SER A 464 35.36 28.06 -9.95
CA SER A 464 34.65 28.80 -10.99
C SER A 464 35.15 28.38 -12.39
N GLY A 465 34.29 27.76 -13.22
CA GLY A 465 34.57 27.50 -14.65
C GLY A 465 34.82 26.05 -15.08
N GLY A 466 34.44 25.06 -14.25
CA GLY A 466 34.52 23.64 -14.58
C GLY A 466 33.35 23.13 -15.44
N ASN A 467 33.59 22.05 -16.20
CA ASN A 467 32.51 21.30 -16.84
C ASN A 467 31.74 20.54 -15.75
N TYR A 468 30.47 20.22 -16.00
CA TYR A 468 29.67 19.39 -15.09
C TYR A 468 29.38 18.07 -15.78
N VAL A 469 29.53 16.96 -15.04
CA VAL A 469 29.19 15.63 -15.55
C VAL A 469 28.11 15.05 -14.66
N LEU A 470 27.07 14.50 -15.28
CA LEU A 470 26.03 13.75 -14.59
C LEU A 470 26.65 12.52 -13.94
N THR A 471 26.40 12.29 -12.65
CA THR A 471 26.87 11.08 -11.99
C THR A 471 26.11 9.87 -12.52
N GLY A 472 26.84 8.89 -13.09
CA GLY A 472 26.28 7.81 -13.91
C GLY A 472 25.57 6.69 -13.15
N GLY A 473 24.49 6.21 -13.77
CA GLY A 473 23.73 5.00 -13.44
C GLY A 473 22.41 4.99 -14.22
N SER A 474 22.24 4.08 -15.17
CA SER A 474 20.99 3.91 -15.92
C SER A 474 19.89 3.36 -15.00
N TYR A 475 18.75 4.06 -14.98
CA TYR A 475 17.43 3.73 -14.42
C TYR A 475 17.25 3.75 -12.89
N ALA A 476 16.65 4.82 -12.39
CA ALA A 476 15.30 4.84 -11.80
C ALA A 476 14.91 6.32 -11.65
N TRP A 477 13.64 6.66 -11.82
CA TRP A 477 13.15 7.96 -11.37
C TRP A 477 13.46 8.03 -9.87
N GLU A 478 14.41 8.86 -9.44
CA GLU A 478 14.48 9.21 -8.01
C GLU A 478 13.11 9.79 -7.68
N ARG A 479 12.38 9.10 -6.78
CA ARG A 479 10.93 9.19 -6.56
C ARG A 479 10.40 10.60 -6.90
N PRO A 480 9.70 10.79 -8.04
CA PRO A 480 9.21 12.12 -8.39
C PRO A 480 8.24 12.58 -7.30
N TYR A 481 8.35 13.84 -6.88
CA TYR A 481 7.48 14.39 -5.84
C TYR A 481 6.15 14.82 -6.44
N GLY A 482 5.08 14.10 -6.09
CA GLY A 482 3.68 14.41 -6.44
C GLY A 482 2.93 13.27 -7.17
N GLY A 483 1.91 13.59 -7.97
CA GLY A 483 1.00 12.61 -8.64
C GLY A 483 0.98 12.68 -10.18
N GLY A 484 0.58 11.58 -10.85
CA GLY A 484 0.62 11.38 -12.31
C GLY A 484 0.14 12.55 -13.17
N GLY A 485 1.02 13.15 -13.97
CA GLY A 485 0.69 14.23 -14.90
C GLY A 485 0.55 13.78 -16.35
N SER A 486 -0.12 14.59 -17.19
CA SER A 486 -0.40 14.23 -18.59
C SER A 486 0.75 14.56 -19.55
N GLN A 487 1.66 15.46 -19.18
CA GLN A 487 2.81 15.82 -19.99
C GLN A 487 4.11 15.65 -19.22
N ARG A 488 5.01 14.82 -19.76
CA ARG A 488 6.39 14.64 -19.29
C ARG A 488 7.31 15.62 -19.97
N VAL A 489 8.21 16.22 -19.19
CA VAL A 489 9.26 17.10 -19.70
C VAL A 489 10.57 16.76 -19.00
N ASP A 490 11.62 16.66 -19.79
CA ASP A 490 12.98 16.36 -19.37
C ASP A 490 13.92 17.30 -20.13
N ASP A 491 14.74 18.05 -19.40
CA ASP A 491 15.66 19.04 -19.96
C ASP A 491 17.10 18.54 -20.08
N ALA A 492 17.35 17.23 -19.93
CA ALA A 492 18.67 16.63 -20.04
C ALA A 492 19.42 17.09 -21.30
N GLY A 493 18.73 17.17 -22.45
CA GLY A 493 19.32 17.62 -23.71
C GLY A 493 19.73 19.11 -23.74
N LEU A 494 19.15 19.96 -22.88
CA LEU A 494 19.59 21.35 -22.72
C LEU A 494 20.79 21.43 -21.79
N PHE A 495 20.79 20.69 -20.68
CA PHE A 495 21.95 20.58 -19.79
C PHE A 495 23.19 20.07 -20.53
N ASP A 496 23.06 19.01 -21.33
CA ASP A 496 24.18 18.42 -22.07
C ASP A 496 24.80 19.39 -23.10
N ARG A 497 24.01 20.30 -23.67
CA ARG A 497 24.47 21.27 -24.69
C ARG A 497 24.96 22.58 -24.09
N SER A 498 24.30 23.05 -23.03
CA SER A 498 24.44 24.42 -22.52
C SER A 498 25.17 24.46 -21.17
N GLY A 499 25.45 23.31 -20.56
CA GLY A 499 26.22 23.19 -19.33
C GLY A 499 25.39 23.50 -18.09
N ARG A 500 25.97 24.29 -17.17
CA ARG A 500 25.38 24.50 -15.84
C ARG A 500 24.06 25.27 -15.87
N LEU A 501 23.19 24.97 -14.90
CA LEU A 501 22.05 25.81 -14.55
C LEU A 501 22.53 27.20 -14.11
N THR A 502 21.96 28.27 -14.66
CA THR A 502 22.31 29.67 -14.35
C THR A 502 21.15 30.45 -13.75
N SER A 503 19.92 30.06 -14.02
CA SER A 503 18.77 30.56 -13.26
C SER A 503 17.64 29.54 -13.19
N LEU A 504 16.85 29.63 -12.12
CA LEU A 504 15.63 28.87 -11.92
C LEU A 504 14.50 29.85 -11.57
N SER A 505 13.42 29.82 -12.34
CA SER A 505 12.25 30.67 -12.12
C SER A 505 11.05 29.79 -11.75
N LEU A 506 10.42 30.11 -10.62
CA LEU A 506 9.25 29.41 -10.09
C LEU A 506 8.02 30.30 -10.29
N VAL A 507 7.00 29.80 -10.96
CA VAL A 507 5.74 30.51 -11.17
C VAL A 507 4.70 29.99 -10.19
N VAL A 508 4.18 30.91 -9.39
CA VAL A 508 3.25 30.63 -8.30
C VAL A 508 1.93 31.31 -8.60
N GLN A 509 0.82 30.59 -8.47
CA GLN A 509 -0.52 31.15 -8.51
C GLN A 509 -1.10 31.25 -7.11
N ALA A 510 -1.56 32.44 -6.72
CA ALA A 510 -2.32 32.62 -5.49
C ALA A 510 -3.80 32.30 -5.76
N TYR A 511 -4.43 31.46 -4.93
CA TYR A 511 -5.86 31.19 -5.01
C TYR A 511 -6.59 31.88 -3.84
N SER A 512 -7.66 32.59 -4.17
CA SER A 512 -8.43 33.41 -3.22
C SER A 512 -9.74 32.76 -2.76
N SER A 513 -10.12 31.58 -3.28
CA SER A 513 -11.40 30.94 -2.96
C SER A 513 -11.27 29.90 -1.84
N ILE A 514 -11.98 30.12 -0.74
CA ILE A 514 -12.29 29.22 0.40
C ILE A 514 -11.08 28.66 1.19
N VAL A 515 -9.93 28.45 0.56
CA VAL A 515 -8.66 28.05 1.15
C VAL A 515 -7.59 29.02 0.64
N GLN A 516 -7.06 29.87 1.52
CA GLN A 516 -5.95 30.76 1.15
C GLN A 516 -4.72 29.89 0.87
N GLY A 517 -4.31 29.77 -0.39
CA GLY A 517 -3.20 28.89 -0.77
C GLY A 517 -2.46 29.36 -2.02
N ALA A 518 -1.32 28.73 -2.28
CA ALA A 518 -0.50 28.97 -3.45
C ALA A 518 -0.16 27.63 -4.14
N LEU A 519 -0.22 27.58 -5.46
CA LEU A 519 0.25 26.42 -6.24
C LEU A 519 1.45 26.80 -7.11
N LEU A 520 2.36 25.85 -7.27
CA LEU A 520 3.44 25.93 -8.24
C LEU A 520 2.90 25.50 -9.62
N VAL A 521 2.67 26.50 -10.47
CA VAL A 521 1.99 26.35 -11.77
C VAL A 521 2.96 26.36 -12.96
N GLY A 522 4.21 26.72 -12.70
CA GLY A 522 5.23 26.74 -13.73
C GLY A 522 6.63 26.78 -13.18
N LEU A 523 7.57 26.31 -13.98
CA LEU A 523 8.98 26.29 -13.68
C LEU A 523 9.73 26.61 -14.97
N GLN A 524 10.83 27.35 -14.87
CA GLN A 524 11.73 27.58 -15.99
C GLN A 524 13.18 27.47 -15.52
N ALA A 525 13.96 26.63 -16.17
CA ALA A 525 15.37 26.39 -15.87
C ALA A 525 16.20 26.85 -17.06
N ALA A 526 17.09 27.82 -16.83
CA ALA A 526 17.98 28.35 -17.86
C ALA A 526 19.40 27.84 -17.68
N TYR A 527 20.04 27.47 -18.79
CA TYR A 527 21.36 26.86 -18.84
C TYR A 527 22.36 27.72 -19.63
N GLY A 528 23.62 27.67 -19.23
CA GLY A 528 24.71 28.41 -19.89
C GLY A 528 24.47 29.92 -19.87
N ASP A 529 24.56 30.57 -21.03
CA ASP A 529 24.44 32.04 -21.14
C ASP A 529 23.01 32.58 -20.91
N GLY A 530 22.05 31.72 -20.60
CA GLY A 530 20.66 32.10 -20.27
C GLY A 530 19.69 32.02 -21.44
N ASP A 531 20.18 31.86 -22.68
CA ASP A 531 19.33 31.76 -23.88
C ASP A 531 18.66 30.38 -24.06
N ASN A 532 19.12 29.37 -23.32
CA ASN A 532 18.61 28.01 -23.38
C ASN A 532 17.78 27.70 -22.14
N ALA A 533 16.45 27.83 -22.24
CA ALA A 533 15.55 27.58 -21.12
C ALA A 533 14.54 26.45 -21.42
N ALA A 534 14.43 25.50 -20.49
CA ALA A 534 13.29 24.58 -20.42
C ALA A 534 12.17 25.24 -19.62
N THR A 535 10.94 25.13 -20.10
CA THR A 535 9.75 25.62 -19.39
C THR A 535 8.78 24.47 -19.17
N TRP A 536 8.32 24.31 -17.94
CA TRP A 536 7.31 23.35 -17.51
C TRP A 536 6.08 24.14 -17.05
N GLY A 537 4.90 23.81 -17.58
CA GLY A 537 3.68 24.54 -17.27
C GLY A 537 3.73 26.01 -17.73
N MET A 538 3.27 26.93 -16.88
CA MET A 538 3.18 28.36 -17.22
C MET A 538 4.57 29.00 -17.30
N SER A 539 4.86 29.71 -18.40
CA SER A 539 6.13 30.43 -18.53
C SER A 539 6.19 31.69 -17.66
N PRO A 540 7.37 32.12 -17.17
CA PRO A 540 7.51 33.40 -16.47
C PRO A 540 7.00 34.62 -17.28
N ALA A 541 7.15 34.59 -18.61
CA ALA A 541 6.68 35.65 -19.51
C ALA A 541 5.15 35.68 -19.65
N GLU A 542 4.49 34.52 -19.58
CA GLU A 542 3.04 34.39 -19.53
C GLU A 542 2.49 34.82 -18.16
N ALA A 543 3.11 34.34 -17.09
CA ALA A 543 2.77 34.71 -15.71
C ALA A 543 2.85 36.22 -15.47
N SER A 544 3.91 36.87 -15.97
CA SER A 544 4.09 38.32 -15.84
C SER A 544 3.02 39.15 -16.55
N ARG A 545 2.31 38.55 -17.53
CA ARG A 545 1.21 39.19 -18.26
C ARG A 545 -0.17 38.87 -17.68
N THR A 546 -0.25 37.98 -16.70
CA THR A 546 -1.50 37.45 -16.17
C THR A 546 -1.66 37.81 -14.69
N SER A 547 -2.76 38.46 -14.31
CA SER A 547 -3.02 38.81 -12.91
C SER A 547 -3.19 37.57 -12.04
N GLY A 548 -2.69 37.61 -10.80
CA GLY A 548 -2.80 36.51 -9.82
C GLY A 548 -1.63 35.53 -9.81
N PHE A 549 -0.65 35.73 -10.69
CA PHE A 549 0.58 34.96 -10.73
C PHE A 549 1.76 35.78 -10.20
N ARG A 550 2.72 35.10 -9.58
CA ARG A 550 3.97 35.66 -9.12
C ARG A 550 5.13 34.81 -9.62
N VAL A 551 6.15 35.47 -10.14
CA VAL A 551 7.41 34.83 -10.56
C VAL A 551 8.44 35.04 -9.46
N VAL A 552 9.01 33.93 -8.96
CA VAL A 552 10.13 33.94 -8.02
C VAL A 552 11.38 33.50 -8.77
N ASN A 553 12.32 34.42 -8.96
CA ASN A 553 13.56 34.18 -9.70
C ASN A 553 14.71 33.81 -8.75
N VAL A 554 15.37 32.70 -9.01
CA VAL A 554 16.61 32.26 -8.38
C VAL A 554 17.74 32.40 -9.39
N GLY A 555 18.24 33.63 -9.55
CA GLY A 555 19.46 33.87 -10.34
C GLY A 555 20.68 33.33 -9.60
N LEU A 556 21.57 32.60 -10.26
CA LEU A 556 22.76 32.02 -9.66
C LEU A 556 24.00 32.87 -10.01
N ALA A 557 24.76 33.27 -8.99
CA ALA A 557 26.03 33.96 -9.21
C ALA A 557 27.08 33.05 -9.89
N ASP A 558 28.18 33.62 -10.34
CA ASP A 558 29.30 32.83 -10.87
C ASP A 558 29.86 31.89 -9.80
N GLY A 559 29.91 30.59 -10.12
CA GLY A 559 30.26 29.53 -9.19
C GLY A 559 29.16 29.13 -8.19
N GLU A 560 28.03 29.84 -8.13
CA GLU A 560 26.86 29.41 -7.37
C GLU A 560 26.08 28.33 -8.14
N ALA A 561 25.54 27.35 -7.42
CA ALA A 561 24.70 26.29 -7.97
C ALA A 561 23.56 25.96 -7.00
N VAL A 562 22.52 25.29 -7.47
CA VAL A 562 21.43 24.80 -6.60
C VAL A 562 21.89 23.53 -5.89
N ARG A 563 21.81 23.54 -4.56
CA ARG A 563 22.24 22.43 -3.70
C ARG A 563 21.08 21.52 -3.31
N THR A 564 19.95 22.10 -2.89
CA THR A 564 18.72 21.36 -2.58
C THR A 564 17.51 22.12 -3.10
N ILE A 565 16.47 21.37 -3.46
CA ILE A 565 15.13 21.88 -3.71
C ILE A 565 14.21 21.13 -2.75
N ASP A 566 13.67 21.84 -1.79
CA ASP A 566 12.75 21.30 -0.80
C ASP A 566 11.34 21.63 -1.25
N VAL A 567 10.54 20.63 -1.65
CA VAL A 567 9.17 20.85 -2.15
C VAL A 567 8.12 20.56 -1.09
N LYS A 568 7.00 21.28 -1.14
CA LYS A 568 5.78 20.98 -0.39
C LYS A 568 4.72 20.49 -1.36
N SER A 569 4.20 19.28 -1.13
CA SER A 569 3.05 18.74 -1.87
C SER A 569 1.79 18.71 -1.01
N VAL A 570 0.63 18.86 -1.65
CA VAL A 570 -0.69 18.64 -1.04
C VAL A 570 -1.38 17.47 -1.72
N GLY A 571 -1.93 16.57 -0.90
CA GLY A 571 -2.66 15.40 -1.35
C GLY A 571 -3.81 15.78 -2.25
N GLY A 572 -3.94 15.15 -3.42
CA GLY A 572 -4.96 15.48 -4.42
C GLY A 572 -6.40 15.46 -3.90
N ARG A 573 -6.66 14.67 -2.85
CA ARG A 573 -7.97 14.54 -2.19
C ARG A 573 -8.55 15.90 -1.77
N ALA A 574 -7.71 16.88 -1.43
CA ALA A 574 -8.15 18.24 -1.05
C ALA A 574 -8.92 18.97 -2.17
N PHE A 575 -8.73 18.59 -3.44
CA PHE A 575 -9.37 19.21 -4.61
C PHE A 575 -10.25 18.26 -5.42
N GLY A 576 -10.60 17.09 -4.86
CA GLY A 576 -11.39 16.07 -5.57
C GLY A 576 -10.68 15.46 -6.78
N ASN A 577 -9.34 15.51 -6.80
CA ASN A 577 -8.52 15.00 -7.88
C ASN A 577 -7.55 13.93 -7.33
N PRO A 578 -7.30 12.81 -8.02
CA PRO A 578 -6.35 11.79 -7.54
C PRO A 578 -4.88 12.22 -7.53
N PHE A 579 -4.50 13.39 -8.05
CA PHE A 579 -3.10 13.82 -8.19
C PHE A 579 -2.65 14.76 -7.07
N ASP A 580 -1.48 14.50 -6.50
CA ASP A 580 -0.82 15.41 -5.58
C ASP A 580 -0.24 16.62 -6.34
N TRP A 581 -0.33 17.80 -5.73
CA TRP A 581 0.09 19.06 -6.32
C TRP A 581 1.22 19.70 -5.52
N LEU A 582 2.10 20.46 -6.17
CA LEU A 582 3.13 21.23 -5.46
C LEU A 582 2.61 22.60 -5.03
N GLU A 583 2.64 22.90 -3.73
CA GLU A 583 2.21 24.19 -3.15
C GLU A 583 3.36 25.21 -3.00
N GLY A 584 4.60 24.73 -2.97
CA GLY A 584 5.76 25.58 -2.77
C GLY A 584 7.08 24.84 -2.87
N ALA A 585 8.15 25.62 -2.96
CA ALA A 585 9.51 25.10 -2.94
C ALA A 585 10.47 26.05 -2.22
N VAL A 586 11.47 25.51 -1.54
CA VAL A 586 12.64 26.25 -1.05
C VAL A 586 13.87 25.79 -1.82
N VAL A 587 14.49 26.72 -2.53
CA VAL A 587 15.73 26.48 -3.25
C VAL A 587 16.88 26.93 -2.38
N THR A 588 17.76 26.01 -1.98
CA THR A 588 18.99 26.31 -1.25
C THR A 588 20.18 26.21 -2.20
N THR A 589 20.99 27.27 -2.28
CA THR A 589 22.18 27.29 -3.15
C THR A 589 23.44 26.82 -2.42
N THR A 590 24.53 26.62 -3.15
CA THR A 590 25.86 26.28 -2.60
C THR A 590 26.42 27.35 -1.67
N THR A 591 25.95 28.60 -1.76
CA THR A 591 26.33 29.70 -0.85
C THR A 591 25.50 29.71 0.45
N GLY A 592 24.52 28.82 0.59
CA GLY A 592 23.58 28.78 1.72
C GLY A 592 22.40 29.75 1.58
N ARG A 593 22.30 30.48 0.46
CA ARG A 593 21.14 31.34 0.18
C ARG A 593 19.89 30.47 -0.02
N LYS A 594 18.81 30.82 0.66
CA LYS A 594 17.50 30.18 0.55
C LYS A 594 16.51 31.11 -0.15
N VAL A 595 15.84 30.62 -1.18
CA VAL A 595 14.75 31.33 -1.85
C VAL A 595 13.51 30.47 -1.80
N ALA A 596 12.49 30.94 -1.07
CA ALA A 596 11.20 30.26 -0.98
C ALA A 596 10.25 30.78 -2.07
N ALA A 597 9.36 29.92 -2.55
CA ALA A 597 8.26 30.25 -3.45
C ALA A 597 6.97 29.55 -2.99
N GLY A 598 5.83 30.19 -3.22
CA GLY A 598 4.52 29.61 -2.90
C GLY A 598 4.27 29.59 -1.41
N CYS A 599 3.69 28.50 -0.91
CA CYS A 599 3.25 28.41 0.48
C CYS A 599 4.35 28.37 1.54
N LEU A 600 5.62 28.49 1.11
CA LEU A 600 6.79 28.56 1.96
C LEU A 600 7.34 30.00 2.09
N GLU A 601 6.73 30.97 1.39
CA GLU A 601 7.05 32.38 1.58
C GLU A 601 6.24 32.97 2.73
N ALA A 602 6.91 33.78 3.57
CA ALA A 602 6.26 34.47 4.70
C ALA A 602 5.09 35.40 4.29
N ALA A 603 4.97 35.71 2.99
CA ALA A 603 3.95 36.60 2.44
C ALA A 603 2.59 35.92 2.15
N PHE A 604 2.45 34.60 2.34
CA PHE A 604 1.18 33.88 2.18
C PHE A 604 0.59 33.45 3.54
N PRO A 605 -0.16 34.33 4.24
CA PRO A 605 -0.92 33.93 5.42
C PRO A 605 -2.05 32.99 4.97
N GLY A 606 -2.08 31.75 5.49
CA GLY A 606 -3.13 30.78 5.17
C GLY A 606 -2.66 29.41 4.67
N CYS A 607 -1.35 29.21 4.49
CA CYS A 607 -0.82 27.91 4.11
C CYS A 607 -1.09 26.86 5.20
N PHE A 608 -2.02 25.96 4.93
CA PHE A 608 -2.43 24.90 5.83
C PHE A 608 -1.35 23.81 5.94
N MET A 609 -1.27 23.23 7.14
CA MET A 609 -0.55 22.00 7.49
C MET A 609 0.99 22.08 7.60
N GLN A 610 1.49 21.32 8.59
CA GLN A 610 2.90 21.13 8.89
C GLN A 610 3.64 20.39 7.75
N PRO A 611 4.97 20.59 7.61
CA PRO A 611 5.71 20.17 6.42
C PRO A 611 5.99 18.66 6.36
N GLU A 612 5.56 17.98 5.29
CA GLU A 612 6.41 16.95 4.65
C GLU A 612 7.35 17.67 3.67
N ILE A 613 8.36 18.35 4.21
CA ILE A 613 9.51 18.78 3.40
C ILE A 613 10.38 17.55 3.21
N THR A 614 10.34 16.95 2.03
CA THR A 614 11.33 15.93 1.70
C THR A 614 12.57 16.61 1.14
N ALA A 615 13.59 16.79 1.99
CA ALA A 615 14.89 17.26 1.54
C ALA A 615 15.63 16.13 0.82
N VAL A 616 15.81 16.22 -0.50
CA VAL A 616 16.75 15.33 -1.19
C VAL A 616 18.16 15.87 -0.99
N VAL A 617 18.90 15.21 -0.11
CA VAL A 617 20.32 15.52 0.10
C VAL A 617 21.13 14.91 -1.06
N PRO A 618 22.06 15.67 -1.67
CA PRO A 618 22.91 15.14 -2.73
C PRO A 618 23.66 13.87 -2.29
N PRO A 619 23.88 12.89 -3.19
CA PRO A 619 24.58 11.64 -2.87
C PRO A 619 26.06 11.85 -2.52
N SER A 620 26.63 13.03 -2.79
CA SER A 620 27.95 13.44 -2.33
C SER A 620 27.96 14.93 -1.99
N GLY A 621 28.85 15.35 -1.08
CA GLY A 621 28.96 16.75 -0.66
C GLY A 621 29.30 17.75 -1.78
N ALA A 622 29.73 17.28 -2.95
CA ALA A 622 30.07 18.09 -4.11
C ALA A 622 28.99 18.09 -5.20
N ALA A 623 27.95 17.26 -5.09
CA ALA A 623 26.91 17.19 -6.10
C ALA A 623 25.91 18.35 -5.97
N VAL A 624 25.50 18.86 -7.13
CA VAL A 624 24.54 19.96 -7.29
C VAL A 624 23.43 19.55 -8.26
N VAL A 625 22.31 20.27 -8.28
CA VAL A 625 21.25 20.04 -9.26
C VAL A 625 21.80 20.31 -10.66
N GLY A 626 21.83 19.28 -11.50
CA GLY A 626 22.29 19.32 -12.87
C GLY A 626 21.17 19.69 -13.82
N HIS A 627 20.22 18.77 -14.00
CA HIS A 627 19.07 18.95 -14.90
C HIS A 627 17.78 18.50 -14.20
N MET A 628 16.63 18.99 -14.67
CA MET A 628 15.33 18.84 -14.05
C MET A 628 14.36 18.07 -14.95
N PHE A 629 13.49 17.28 -14.35
CA PHE A 629 12.44 16.57 -15.08
C PHE A 629 11.16 16.59 -14.25
N GLY A 630 10.03 16.40 -14.91
CA GLY A 630 8.76 16.45 -14.21
C GLY A 630 7.56 16.15 -15.08
N GLU A 631 6.41 16.21 -14.45
CA GLU A 631 5.12 16.11 -15.09
C GLU A 631 4.26 17.30 -14.69
N TYR A 632 3.44 17.77 -15.62
CA TYR A 632 2.45 18.81 -15.34
C TYR A 632 1.11 18.43 -15.97
N VAL A 633 0.05 18.97 -15.39
CA VAL A 633 -1.34 18.77 -15.84
C VAL A 633 -1.92 20.11 -16.27
N MET A 634 -2.64 20.11 -17.38
CA MET A 634 -3.50 21.22 -17.76
C MET A 634 -4.86 21.05 -17.06
N LEU A 635 -5.20 21.96 -16.16
CA LEU A 635 -6.51 21.96 -15.52
C LEU A 635 -7.54 22.56 -16.47
N ASP A 636 -8.29 21.74 -17.22
CA ASP A 636 -9.38 22.19 -18.10
C ASP A 636 -10.50 22.87 -17.31
N THR A 637 -10.30 24.14 -16.98
CA THR A 637 -11.34 25.04 -16.54
C THR A 637 -11.93 25.66 -17.80
N ARG A 638 -13.23 25.49 -18.04
CA ARG A 638 -13.98 25.95 -19.23
C ARG A 638 -14.00 27.49 -19.42
N GLY A 639 -12.83 28.10 -19.62
CA GLY A 639 -12.57 29.53 -19.77
C GLY A 639 -11.10 29.77 -20.11
N SER A 640 -10.79 30.81 -20.88
CA SER A 640 -9.56 31.00 -21.68
C SER A 640 -8.21 31.14 -20.94
N ASN A 641 -8.12 30.86 -19.64
CA ASN A 641 -6.90 30.91 -18.85
C ASN A 641 -6.75 29.62 -18.03
N THR A 642 -6.44 28.52 -18.71
CA THR A 642 -6.25 27.19 -18.12
C THR A 642 -4.95 27.17 -17.31
N PRO A 643 -4.95 27.06 -15.97
CA PRO A 643 -3.72 26.99 -15.22
C PRO A 643 -3.05 25.61 -15.44
N TYR A 644 -1.77 25.65 -15.71
CA TYR A 644 -0.90 24.48 -15.62
C TYR A 644 -0.60 24.23 -14.15
N VAL A 645 -0.55 22.98 -13.71
CA VAL A 645 -0.05 22.66 -12.36
C VAL A 645 1.05 21.62 -12.47
N ILE A 646 2.17 21.88 -11.80
CA ILE A 646 3.26 20.92 -11.71
C ILE A 646 2.82 19.85 -10.72
N SER A 647 2.59 18.66 -11.25
CA SER A 647 2.16 17.49 -10.46
C SER A 647 3.35 16.62 -10.09
N HIS A 648 4.47 16.72 -10.81
CA HIS A 648 5.72 16.06 -10.46
C HIS A 648 6.94 16.92 -10.71
N LEU A 649 7.87 16.92 -9.76
CA LEU A 649 9.20 17.50 -9.93
C LEU A 649 10.30 16.56 -9.45
N GLY A 650 11.33 16.39 -10.28
CA GLY A 650 12.54 15.65 -10.00
C GLY A 650 13.76 16.31 -10.65
N TRP A 651 14.96 15.87 -10.26
CA TRP A 651 16.21 16.37 -10.82
C TRP A 651 17.30 15.30 -10.78
N LYS A 652 18.35 15.49 -11.57
CA LYS A 652 19.58 14.68 -11.49
C LYS A 652 20.73 15.48 -10.94
N TRP A 653 21.58 14.78 -10.21
CA TRP A 653 22.79 15.32 -9.64
C TRP A 653 23.90 15.42 -10.69
N ALA A 654 24.59 16.56 -10.69
CA ALA A 654 25.81 16.80 -11.44
C ALA A 654 26.96 17.06 -10.49
N VAL A 655 28.15 16.55 -10.83
CA VAL A 655 29.38 16.82 -10.09
C VAL A 655 30.27 17.73 -10.95
N PRO A 656 30.85 18.80 -10.37
CA PRO A 656 31.84 19.59 -11.06
C PRO A 656 33.04 18.70 -11.43
N THR A 657 33.42 18.66 -12.70
CA THR A 657 34.70 18.07 -13.10
C THR A 657 35.79 19.12 -13.06
N ALA A 658 36.91 18.78 -12.43
CA ALA A 658 38.12 19.56 -12.55
C ALA A 658 38.55 19.57 -14.01
N LYS A 659 38.88 20.74 -14.54
CA LYS A 659 39.59 20.86 -15.81
C LYS A 659 41.05 20.43 -15.64
#